data_AF-A0AAN5ALA8-F1
#
_entry.id   AF-A0AAN5ALA8-F1
#
_cell.length_a   1.000
_cell.length_b   1.000
_cell.length_c   1.000
_cell.angle_alpha   90.00
_cell.angle_beta   90.00
_cell.angle_gamma   90.00
#
_symmetry.space_group_name_H-M   'P 1'
#
loop_
_entity.id
_entity.type
_entity.pdbx_description
1 polymer ?
#
loop_
_entity_poly.entity_id
_entity_poly.type
_entity_poly.pdbx_seq_one_letter_code
_entity_poly.pdbx_strand_id
1 'polypeptide(L)'
;MKTSTLRRKMVCLIFFLTAWPISLWAQHNYGEALQKSLLFYEAQQAGQLPEFNRVSWRGNSVENDGSDVGLDLSQGWYDAGDHVKFNFPMAFSVTALAWGGIEAESVYKSTGQWDILLNNLRYVTDYFINCHPEDNVLYGQVGDGNLDHSYWIPAEVVELSYPRESFKVDAENPGSDLAGETAAALAATAILFQNEDPAYAALLIEHAKSLYNFADQYRGEYSDVIPAGSFYNSWSGYQDELVWGAIWLYKATGEQAYLEKAKTEYAFLNEELGMEGSKSFGWTLAWDDKGYGCYVLMAQITGEATYKTDAERHLDQWFEDKPIPSKGPNFTPFGLPHLDTWGSLRYAANTAYLMQVYAGVIESENAAKAQKYRDQAKFIVDYTLGDNPRNSSYMIGYGQNSPKNPHHRTAHGPWSRSESIPEVSRHVLIGALVGGPGSPDDFDYEDDRGDYIANEVACDYNALYTGALAILQGSHGGEPLSDFPVAETPSGEFLNEAKINSENKTFTEVAIWSNNRSAWPARVPRLMFRYFVDLSEGFDLGYDLSDYTVSFNTSNATASDLLAWDEESHLYYVEVVFKEDVLIFPGGQSEYREEVQMRIALPDTYPAEAWDPTNDFSYQGMTNSLAENPNIPIYDFSTGALLAGNEPDGGNIPTASFTATPEKGFGPLTVNFDASASSDPNNEPLSFIWDFGDGNTGSGVTAEHTYTTFGTFSAMLTVTNLSGLSQQSQATITVEDPNQPPVASFTVTPLTGEAPLAVSLDASASTDPNDDELTYSWDLGNGESATGMLVDYIYNQTGIFTITLTVSDGVYSDEATETITVFDDHPIALFTADQTSGYAPLSVNFDGSQSYNPAGGEISLDWDFGDGTSASGPLVSHIYEAIGDYWTILTVTNASGKSSMDSIMIAVSEKPAFDCTFGTPMDAPLPTTGHTDYQYAHVLGEGGPDLSNVRKFSINWGLENNGLWQMAFDTNDGNPDWYIDLRSSASWSLNTASPQISFDGSGISGFDGDYWVAMDQGNFVMVAKNAPYSLYFSNEAIAPDCEAQNQRLLATEIVGGARVLPNPTKSQFYLQLPAGKEKAESQLFTIDGRMVKNQVGQQFGAKLPAGIYLLRINYGNGSGETLKVIKQ
;
A
#
# COMPACT_ATOMS: atom_id res chain seq x y z
N MET A 1 53.35 46.59 -33.99
CA MET A 1 54.03 45.47 -34.69
C MET A 1 54.08 44.27 -33.78
N LYS A 2 53.66 43.11 -34.30
CA LYS A 2 53.93 41.73 -33.84
C LYS A 2 53.25 41.22 -32.55
N THR A 3 52.09 40.63 -32.79
CA THR A 3 51.66 39.27 -32.39
C THR A 3 52.61 38.42 -31.54
N SER A 4 52.12 37.90 -30.42
CA SER A 4 52.40 36.52 -30.00
C SER A 4 51.22 35.93 -29.22
N THR A 5 50.75 34.79 -29.73
CA THR A 5 49.75 33.88 -29.18
C THR A 5 50.28 33.17 -27.93
N LEU A 6 49.52 33.20 -26.83
CA LEU A 6 49.61 32.21 -25.76
C LEU A 6 48.19 31.82 -25.31
N ARG A 7 47.86 30.53 -25.46
CA ARG A 7 46.62 29.89 -24.99
C ARG A 7 46.45 30.08 -23.48
N ARG A 8 45.32 30.63 -23.03
CA ARG A 8 44.79 30.44 -21.67
C ARG A 8 43.31 30.08 -21.76
N LYS A 9 42.96 29.00 -21.05
CA LYS A 9 41.63 28.42 -20.91
C LYS A 9 40.65 29.49 -20.40
N MET A 10 39.54 29.64 -21.11
CA MET A 10 38.36 30.37 -20.65
C MET A 10 37.49 29.34 -19.91
N VAL A 11 37.39 29.45 -18.60
CA VAL A 11 36.32 28.82 -17.82
C VAL A 11 35.35 29.94 -17.50
N CYS A 12 34.25 29.99 -18.26
CA CYS A 12 33.06 30.75 -17.88
C CYS A 12 32.46 30.04 -16.68
N LEU A 13 32.47 30.70 -15.51
CA LEU A 13 31.67 30.28 -14.37
C LEU A 13 30.22 30.67 -14.68
N ILE A 14 29.45 29.71 -15.18
CA ILE A 14 28.00 29.76 -15.22
C ILE A 14 27.53 29.60 -13.78
N PHE A 15 26.75 30.56 -13.28
CA PHE A 15 25.95 30.39 -12.07
C PHE A 15 24.96 29.25 -12.33
N PHE A 16 25.28 28.04 -11.84
CA PHE A 16 24.27 27.00 -11.65
C PHE A 16 23.40 27.44 -10.47
N LEU A 17 22.18 27.88 -10.77
CA LEU A 17 21.05 27.65 -9.87
C LEU A 17 20.98 26.14 -9.68
N THR A 18 21.48 25.65 -8.54
CA THR A 18 21.15 24.30 -8.08
C THR A 18 19.69 24.34 -7.67
N ALA A 19 18.79 24.10 -8.63
CA ALA A 19 17.50 23.54 -8.32
C ALA A 19 17.77 22.32 -7.43
N TRP A 20 17.27 22.35 -6.20
CA TRP A 20 17.16 21.11 -5.44
C TRP A 20 16.33 20.15 -6.29
N PRO A 21 16.74 18.88 -6.45
CA PRO A 21 15.88 17.92 -7.10
C PRO A 21 14.61 17.85 -6.25
N ILE A 22 13.51 18.34 -6.80
CA ILE A 22 12.20 17.84 -6.41
C ILE A 22 12.27 16.37 -6.80
N SER A 23 12.36 15.49 -5.82
CA SER A 23 12.09 14.07 -6.05
C SER A 23 10.62 13.97 -6.42
N LEU A 24 10.33 14.04 -7.72
CA LEU A 24 9.09 13.49 -8.27
C LEU A 24 9.20 11.98 -8.05
N TRP A 25 8.61 11.48 -6.97
CA TRP A 25 8.34 10.05 -6.88
C TRP A 25 7.42 9.71 -8.05
N ALA A 26 7.82 8.74 -8.88
CA ALA A 26 6.97 8.29 -9.96
C ALA A 26 5.71 7.67 -9.35
N GLN A 27 4.55 8.03 -9.87
CA GLN A 27 3.28 7.46 -9.42
C GLN A 27 3.29 5.93 -9.54
N HIS A 28 2.81 5.23 -8.50
CA HIS A 28 2.65 3.78 -8.51
C HIS A 28 1.66 3.32 -9.58
N ASN A 29 1.88 2.12 -10.12
CA ASN A 29 0.97 1.49 -11.07
C ASN A 29 -0.09 0.68 -10.31
N TYR A 30 -1.20 1.34 -9.94
CA TYR A 30 -2.28 0.69 -9.20
C TYR A 30 -3.00 -0.40 -10.01
N GLY A 31 -3.01 -0.32 -11.35
CA GLY A 31 -3.56 -1.35 -12.22
C GLY A 31 -2.78 -2.67 -12.17
N GLU A 32 -1.44 -2.59 -12.20
CA GLU A 32 -0.58 -3.76 -11.99
C GLU A 32 -0.72 -4.33 -10.58
N ALA A 33 -0.75 -3.49 -9.55
CA ALA A 33 -0.94 -3.94 -8.17
C ALA A 33 -2.30 -4.65 -8.00
N LEU A 34 -3.38 -4.08 -8.53
CA LEU A 34 -4.72 -4.68 -8.51
C LEU A 34 -4.73 -6.06 -9.18
N GLN A 35 -4.18 -6.14 -10.40
CA GLN A 35 -4.07 -7.38 -11.17
C GLN A 35 -3.31 -8.47 -10.40
N LYS A 36 -2.23 -8.10 -9.72
CA LYS A 36 -1.43 -9.02 -8.89
C LYS A 36 -2.19 -9.46 -7.64
N SER A 37 -2.88 -8.55 -6.95
CA SER A 37 -3.66 -8.86 -5.75
C SER A 37 -4.74 -9.92 -6.03
N LEU A 38 -5.37 -9.88 -7.22
CA LEU A 38 -6.35 -10.89 -7.61
C LEU A 38 -5.73 -12.26 -7.94
N LEU A 39 -4.49 -12.30 -8.47
CA LEU A 39 -3.79 -13.56 -8.72
C LEU A 39 -3.45 -14.30 -7.42
N PHE A 40 -3.20 -13.57 -6.34
CA PHE A 40 -2.96 -14.18 -5.03
C PHE A 40 -4.12 -15.10 -4.60
N TYR A 41 -5.37 -14.70 -4.83
CA TYR A 41 -6.53 -15.55 -4.49
C TYR A 41 -6.60 -16.84 -5.33
N GLU A 42 -6.17 -16.80 -6.60
CA GLU A 42 -6.02 -18.02 -7.40
C GLU A 42 -4.94 -18.95 -6.83
N ALA A 43 -3.87 -18.38 -6.26
CA ALA A 43 -2.80 -19.13 -5.60
C ALA A 43 -3.25 -19.74 -4.26
N GLN A 44 -4.37 -19.31 -3.68
CA GLN A 44 -4.97 -19.87 -2.46
C GLN A 44 -6.05 -20.94 -2.73
N GLN A 45 -6.49 -21.16 -3.97
CA GLN A 45 -7.57 -22.11 -4.28
C GLN A 45 -7.25 -23.54 -3.85
N ALA A 46 -8.13 -24.19 -3.10
CA ALA A 46 -8.06 -25.60 -2.70
C ALA A 46 -9.04 -26.44 -3.51
N GLY A 47 -8.86 -27.76 -3.59
CA GLY A 47 -9.73 -28.64 -4.36
C GLY A 47 -9.23 -28.88 -5.79
N GLN A 48 -10.16 -29.27 -6.67
CA GLN A 48 -9.88 -29.33 -8.10
C GLN A 48 -9.78 -27.91 -8.67
N LEU A 49 -8.62 -27.57 -9.24
CA LEU A 49 -8.42 -26.22 -9.79
C LEU A 49 -9.24 -26.04 -11.08
N PRO A 50 -9.88 -24.87 -11.26
CA PRO A 50 -10.65 -24.56 -12.45
C PRO A 50 -9.71 -24.26 -13.64
N GLU A 51 -10.20 -24.45 -14.87
CA GLU A 51 -9.42 -24.16 -16.09
C GLU A 51 -8.95 -22.70 -16.19
N PHE A 52 -9.65 -21.76 -15.54
CA PHE A 52 -9.26 -20.36 -15.53
C PHE A 52 -8.14 -20.05 -14.53
N ASN A 53 -7.73 -20.98 -13.65
CA ASN A 53 -6.64 -20.75 -12.71
C ASN A 53 -5.34 -20.54 -13.49
N ARG A 54 -4.65 -19.42 -13.24
CA ARG A 54 -3.47 -19.01 -14.02
C ARG A 54 -2.14 -19.36 -13.32
N VAL A 55 -2.17 -19.99 -12.15
CA VAL A 55 -0.99 -20.22 -11.32
C VAL A 55 -0.33 -21.55 -11.68
N SER A 56 0.70 -21.49 -12.54
CA SER A 56 1.34 -22.68 -13.13
C SER A 56 1.97 -23.68 -12.14
N TRP A 57 2.21 -23.26 -10.90
CA TRP A 57 2.80 -24.08 -9.85
C TRP A 57 1.79 -24.63 -8.83
N ARG A 58 0.50 -24.31 -8.98
CA ARG A 58 -0.58 -24.90 -8.20
C ARG A 58 -1.20 -26.08 -8.95
N GLY A 59 -1.52 -27.14 -8.20
CA GLY A 59 -2.26 -28.30 -8.72
C GLY A 59 -3.49 -28.61 -7.87
N ASN A 60 -4.26 -29.62 -8.28
CA ASN A 60 -5.34 -30.15 -7.47
C ASN A 60 -4.82 -30.56 -6.09
N SER A 61 -5.56 -30.23 -5.06
CA SER A 61 -5.22 -30.54 -3.68
C SER A 61 -6.48 -30.83 -2.89
N VAL A 62 -6.36 -31.62 -1.83
CA VAL A 62 -7.43 -31.84 -0.82
C VAL A 62 -8.80 -32.22 -1.42
N GLU A 63 -8.81 -33.01 -2.50
CA GLU A 63 -10.02 -33.40 -3.25
C GLU A 63 -10.99 -34.27 -2.42
N ASN A 64 -10.55 -34.82 -1.29
CA ASN A 64 -11.36 -35.63 -0.38
C ASN A 64 -11.90 -34.86 0.84
N ASP A 65 -11.66 -33.55 0.94
CA ASP A 65 -12.21 -32.72 2.01
C ASP A 65 -13.75 -32.83 2.04
N GLY A 66 -14.31 -33.13 3.23
CA GLY A 66 -15.75 -33.40 3.42
C GLY A 66 -16.16 -34.88 3.33
N SER A 67 -15.27 -35.77 2.87
CA SER A 67 -15.56 -37.22 2.78
C SER A 67 -15.86 -37.88 4.13
N ASP A 68 -15.32 -37.33 5.23
CA ASP A 68 -15.59 -37.75 6.60
C ASP A 68 -17.04 -37.53 7.04
N VAL A 69 -17.72 -36.56 6.40
CA VAL A 69 -19.12 -36.20 6.65
C VAL A 69 -20.04 -36.48 5.46
N GLY A 70 -19.52 -37.02 4.36
CA GLY A 70 -20.29 -37.39 3.17
C GLY A 70 -20.73 -36.21 2.31
N LEU A 71 -19.96 -35.11 2.32
CA LEU A 71 -20.16 -33.92 1.50
C LEU A 71 -18.94 -33.66 0.60
N ASP A 72 -19.12 -32.88 -0.46
CA ASP A 72 -18.01 -32.31 -1.21
C ASP A 72 -17.68 -30.94 -0.63
N LEU A 73 -16.66 -30.90 0.22
CA LEU A 73 -16.13 -29.68 0.79
C LEU A 73 -14.73 -29.40 0.24
N SER A 74 -14.41 -29.86 -0.98
CA SER A 74 -13.05 -29.79 -1.55
C SER A 74 -12.57 -28.38 -1.89
N GLN A 75 -13.45 -27.55 -2.43
CA GLN A 75 -13.17 -26.18 -2.89
C GLN A 75 -12.89 -25.18 -1.74
N GLY A 76 -12.82 -23.89 -2.07
CA GLY A 76 -12.54 -22.79 -1.14
C GLY A 76 -11.10 -22.28 -1.23
N TRP A 77 -10.71 -21.41 -0.31
CA TRP A 77 -9.33 -20.92 -0.20
C TRP A 77 -8.62 -21.51 1.02
N TYR A 78 -7.33 -21.77 0.88
CA TYR A 78 -6.45 -21.84 2.04
C TYR A 78 -6.34 -20.45 2.68
N ASP A 79 -6.33 -20.42 4.00
CA ASP A 79 -6.43 -19.18 4.76
C ASP A 79 -5.21 -18.27 4.57
N ALA A 80 -4.03 -18.81 4.86
CA ALA A 80 -2.77 -18.06 4.91
C ALA A 80 -1.62 -18.84 4.24
N GLY A 81 -0.48 -18.95 4.91
CA GLY A 81 0.61 -19.85 4.52
C GLY A 81 0.37 -21.34 4.82
N ASP A 82 -0.76 -21.69 5.42
CA ASP A 82 -1.18 -23.03 5.84
C ASP A 82 -2.18 -23.67 4.88
N HIS A 83 -2.72 -24.85 5.24
CA HIS A 83 -3.71 -25.54 4.41
C HIS A 83 -5.05 -25.73 5.09
N VAL A 84 -5.29 -25.07 6.22
CA VAL A 84 -6.63 -25.07 6.84
C VAL A 84 -7.55 -24.15 6.07
N LYS A 85 -8.82 -24.57 5.93
CA LYS A 85 -9.88 -23.71 5.41
C LYS A 85 -10.66 -23.14 6.60
N PHE A 86 -10.26 -21.97 7.09
CA PHE A 86 -10.99 -21.25 8.14
C PHE A 86 -12.07 -20.37 7.50
N ASN A 87 -13.34 -20.74 7.63
CA ASN A 87 -14.39 -20.06 6.88
C ASN A 87 -14.73 -18.67 7.44
N PHE A 88 -14.42 -18.37 8.71
CA PHE A 88 -14.71 -17.04 9.27
C PHE A 88 -13.90 -15.92 8.60
N PRO A 89 -12.55 -15.97 8.56
CA PRO A 89 -11.76 -15.03 7.77
C PRO A 89 -11.97 -15.16 6.26
N MET A 90 -12.19 -16.38 5.73
CA MET A 90 -12.48 -16.57 4.30
C MET A 90 -13.77 -15.85 3.88
N ALA A 91 -14.84 -15.96 4.67
CA ALA A 91 -16.11 -15.29 4.39
C ALA A 91 -15.94 -13.76 4.46
N PHE A 92 -15.21 -13.25 5.45
CA PHE A 92 -14.84 -11.84 5.50
C PHE A 92 -14.09 -11.38 4.24
N SER A 93 -13.10 -12.14 3.78
CA SER A 93 -12.37 -11.83 2.55
C SER A 93 -13.29 -11.76 1.33
N VAL A 94 -14.26 -12.67 1.22
CA VAL A 94 -15.26 -12.68 0.14
C VAL A 94 -16.16 -11.44 0.24
N THR A 95 -16.68 -11.10 1.42
CA THR A 95 -17.49 -9.89 1.60
C THR A 95 -16.71 -8.62 1.25
N ALA A 96 -15.46 -8.53 1.69
CA ALA A 96 -14.58 -7.40 1.45
C ALA A 96 -14.21 -7.23 -0.05
N LEU A 97 -13.87 -8.32 -0.73
CA LEU A 97 -13.64 -8.32 -2.18
C LEU A 97 -14.91 -7.92 -2.95
N ALA A 98 -16.06 -8.46 -2.56
CA ALA A 98 -17.33 -8.11 -3.16
C ALA A 98 -17.65 -6.63 -2.95
N TRP A 99 -17.42 -6.08 -1.76
CA TRP A 99 -17.58 -4.66 -1.47
C TRP A 99 -16.66 -3.80 -2.34
N GLY A 100 -15.38 -4.19 -2.49
CA GLY A 100 -14.45 -3.55 -3.42
C GLY A 100 -14.97 -3.54 -4.86
N GLY A 101 -15.52 -4.66 -5.33
CA GLY A 101 -16.16 -4.77 -6.64
C GLY A 101 -17.39 -3.87 -6.80
N ILE A 102 -18.20 -3.71 -5.75
CA ILE A 102 -19.40 -2.85 -5.77
C ILE A 102 -19.01 -1.37 -5.86
N GLU A 103 -18.02 -0.93 -5.07
CA GLU A 103 -17.61 0.47 -5.04
C GLU A 103 -16.81 0.89 -6.28
N ALA A 104 -16.13 -0.05 -6.95
CA ALA A 104 -15.22 0.23 -8.07
C ALA A 104 -15.51 -0.59 -9.33
N GLU A 105 -16.77 -0.97 -9.59
CA GLU A 105 -17.17 -1.83 -10.72
C GLU A 105 -16.60 -1.35 -12.06
N SER A 106 -16.71 -0.05 -12.35
CA SER A 106 -16.23 0.53 -13.61
C SER A 106 -14.72 0.37 -13.80
N VAL A 107 -13.95 0.40 -12.72
CA VAL A 107 -12.50 0.20 -12.73
C VAL A 107 -12.15 -1.25 -13.02
N TYR A 108 -12.78 -2.20 -12.34
CA TYR A 108 -12.54 -3.62 -12.61
C TYR A 108 -12.89 -3.96 -14.07
N LYS A 109 -13.96 -3.38 -14.62
CA LYS A 109 -14.34 -3.56 -16.03
C LYS A 109 -13.33 -2.92 -16.98
N SER A 110 -12.96 -1.66 -16.77
CA SER A 110 -12.03 -0.94 -17.67
C SER A 110 -10.61 -1.52 -17.66
N THR A 111 -10.19 -2.13 -16.55
CA THR A 111 -8.88 -2.79 -16.40
C THR A 111 -8.88 -4.27 -16.79
N GLY A 112 -10.02 -4.82 -17.24
CA GLY A 112 -10.13 -6.24 -17.57
C GLY A 112 -9.99 -7.19 -16.37
N GLN A 113 -10.20 -6.69 -15.14
CA GLN A 113 -10.09 -7.45 -13.90
C GLN A 113 -11.44 -7.95 -13.36
N TRP A 114 -12.56 -7.54 -13.97
CA TRP A 114 -13.92 -7.90 -13.56
C TRP A 114 -14.16 -9.42 -13.55
N ASP A 115 -13.89 -10.10 -14.67
CA ASP A 115 -14.11 -11.54 -14.77
C ASP A 115 -13.22 -12.33 -13.80
N ILE A 116 -12.00 -11.85 -13.54
CA ILE A 116 -11.08 -12.45 -12.57
C ILE A 116 -11.64 -12.32 -11.15
N LEU A 117 -12.15 -11.15 -10.78
CA LEU A 117 -12.82 -10.93 -9.49
C LEU A 117 -14.03 -11.87 -9.35
N LEU A 118 -14.90 -11.93 -10.36
CA LEU A 118 -16.10 -12.78 -10.32
C LEU A 118 -15.75 -14.27 -10.26
N ASN A 119 -14.74 -14.72 -11.00
CA ASN A 119 -14.27 -16.11 -10.97
C ASN A 119 -13.76 -16.49 -9.57
N ASN A 120 -12.96 -15.63 -8.95
CA ASN A 120 -12.48 -15.83 -7.59
C ASN A 120 -13.63 -15.89 -6.58
N LEU A 121 -14.59 -14.97 -6.66
CA LEU A 121 -15.76 -14.95 -5.76
C LEU A 121 -16.68 -16.15 -5.96
N ARG A 122 -16.93 -16.56 -7.22
CA ARG A 122 -17.75 -17.72 -7.53
C ARG A 122 -17.13 -19.00 -6.96
N TYR A 123 -15.82 -19.19 -7.15
CA TYR A 123 -15.10 -20.37 -6.65
C TYR A 123 -15.34 -20.62 -5.16
N VAL A 124 -15.30 -19.57 -4.35
CA VAL A 124 -15.51 -19.69 -2.90
C VAL A 124 -16.99 -19.72 -2.51
N THR A 125 -17.84 -19.00 -3.23
CA THR A 125 -19.28 -19.01 -2.92
C THR A 125 -19.94 -20.35 -3.30
N ASP A 126 -19.45 -21.05 -4.32
CA ASP A 126 -19.82 -22.45 -4.61
C ASP A 126 -19.43 -23.36 -3.44
N TYR A 127 -18.23 -23.17 -2.87
CA TYR A 127 -17.82 -23.85 -1.63
C TYR A 127 -18.73 -23.53 -0.43
N PHE A 128 -19.08 -22.27 -0.20
CA PHE A 128 -20.00 -21.90 0.89
C PHE A 128 -21.41 -22.47 0.73
N ILE A 129 -21.90 -22.60 -0.51
CA ILE A 129 -23.16 -23.31 -0.81
C ILE A 129 -23.04 -24.78 -0.36
N ASN A 130 -21.94 -25.46 -0.69
CA ASN A 130 -21.69 -26.84 -0.24
C ASN A 130 -21.53 -26.96 1.28
N CYS A 131 -20.93 -25.96 1.94
CA CYS A 131 -20.84 -25.90 3.40
C CYS A 131 -22.19 -25.68 4.09
N HIS A 132 -23.23 -25.23 3.39
CA HIS A 132 -24.58 -25.01 3.92
C HIS A 132 -25.59 -26.00 3.32
N PRO A 133 -25.54 -27.30 3.73
CA PRO A 133 -26.39 -28.35 3.16
C PRO A 133 -27.84 -28.32 3.67
N GLU A 134 -28.10 -27.68 4.80
CA GLU A 134 -29.41 -27.59 5.46
C GLU A 134 -29.57 -26.23 6.17
N ASP A 135 -30.80 -25.76 6.34
CA ASP A 135 -31.13 -24.40 6.81
C ASP A 135 -30.37 -23.90 8.05
N ASN A 136 -30.03 -24.80 8.98
CA ASN A 136 -29.36 -24.48 10.25
C ASN A 136 -28.09 -25.31 10.45
N VAL A 137 -27.38 -25.63 9.36
CA VAL A 137 -26.10 -26.36 9.40
C VAL A 137 -25.10 -25.64 8.52
N LEU A 138 -23.97 -25.23 9.08
CA LEU A 138 -22.88 -24.61 8.34
C LEU A 138 -21.55 -25.24 8.73
N TYR A 139 -20.84 -25.80 7.76
CA TYR A 139 -19.45 -26.20 7.90
C TYR A 139 -18.56 -24.96 7.91
N GLY A 140 -17.80 -24.80 8.99
CA GLY A 140 -17.00 -23.60 9.26
C GLY A 140 -15.50 -23.80 9.15
N GLN A 141 -15.05 -25.06 9.11
CA GLN A 141 -13.63 -25.38 9.03
C GLN A 141 -13.41 -26.75 8.41
N VAL A 142 -12.38 -26.88 7.58
CA VAL A 142 -11.84 -28.17 7.15
C VAL A 142 -10.33 -28.22 7.39
N GLY A 143 -9.88 -29.25 8.09
CA GLY A 143 -8.52 -29.39 8.62
C GLY A 143 -8.42 -28.97 10.09
N ASP A 144 -7.59 -29.67 10.87
CA ASP A 144 -7.22 -29.26 12.24
C ASP A 144 -5.96 -28.39 12.20
N GLY A 145 -6.04 -27.17 12.74
CA GLY A 145 -4.93 -26.22 12.64
C GLY A 145 -3.65 -26.66 13.30
N ASN A 146 -3.71 -27.34 14.46
CA ASN A 146 -2.49 -27.80 15.12
C ASN A 146 -1.80 -28.93 14.33
N LEU A 147 -2.60 -29.84 13.76
CA LEU A 147 -2.11 -30.93 12.95
C LEU A 147 -1.51 -30.40 11.64
N ASP A 148 -2.25 -29.56 10.92
CA ASP A 148 -1.81 -28.91 9.68
C ASP A 148 -0.49 -28.15 9.89
N HIS A 149 -0.42 -27.35 10.96
CA HIS A 149 0.75 -26.53 11.25
C HIS A 149 1.99 -27.34 11.67
N SER A 150 1.82 -28.61 12.03
CA SER A 150 2.94 -29.53 12.30
C SER A 150 3.61 -30.06 11.02
N TYR A 151 3.07 -29.78 9.84
CA TYR A 151 3.61 -30.16 8.53
C TYR A 151 3.95 -28.92 7.69
N TRP A 152 5.16 -28.89 7.15
CA TRP A 152 5.63 -27.87 6.21
C TRP A 152 5.82 -28.51 4.82
N ILE A 153 4.73 -28.78 4.13
CA ILE A 153 4.67 -29.54 2.85
C ILE A 153 3.79 -28.79 1.83
N PRO A 154 3.89 -29.03 0.53
CA PRO A 154 2.98 -28.43 -0.46
C PRO A 154 1.54 -28.95 -0.34
N ALA A 155 0.57 -28.12 -0.73
CA ALA A 155 -0.87 -28.41 -0.62
C ALA A 155 -1.28 -29.72 -1.33
N GLU A 156 -0.68 -29.99 -2.49
CA GLU A 156 -1.02 -31.09 -3.40
C GLU A 156 -0.74 -32.48 -2.79
N VAL A 157 0.05 -32.55 -1.71
CA VAL A 157 0.45 -33.82 -1.05
C VAL A 157 0.02 -33.90 0.42
N VAL A 158 -0.83 -32.98 0.86
CA VAL A 158 -1.33 -32.94 2.25
C VAL A 158 -2.09 -34.23 2.62
N GLU A 159 -3.00 -34.69 1.77
CA GLU A 159 -3.85 -35.86 2.06
C GLU A 159 -3.07 -37.18 2.18
N LEU A 160 -1.85 -37.22 1.65
CA LEU A 160 -0.94 -38.37 1.82
C LEU A 160 -0.27 -38.38 3.20
N SER A 161 -0.30 -37.25 3.90
CA SER A 161 0.47 -37.01 5.12
C SER A 161 -0.39 -37.07 6.38
N TYR A 162 -1.61 -36.51 6.35
CA TYR A 162 -2.51 -36.50 7.50
C TYR A 162 -3.99 -36.31 7.10
N PRO A 163 -4.94 -36.77 7.93
CA PRO A 163 -6.37 -36.58 7.67
C PRO A 163 -6.80 -35.13 7.89
N ARG A 164 -7.86 -34.72 7.19
CA ARG A 164 -8.46 -33.38 7.28
C ARG A 164 -9.92 -33.50 7.70
N GLU A 165 -10.20 -33.15 8.95
CA GLU A 165 -11.55 -33.27 9.56
C GLU A 165 -12.42 -32.05 9.24
N SER A 166 -13.73 -32.28 9.07
CA SER A 166 -14.72 -31.25 8.77
C SER A 166 -15.50 -30.84 10.02
N PHE A 167 -15.47 -29.56 10.38
CA PHE A 167 -16.14 -29.01 11.56
C PHE A 167 -17.30 -28.09 11.17
N LYS A 168 -18.37 -28.11 11.96
CA LYS A 168 -19.61 -27.38 11.68
C LYS A 168 -20.20 -26.72 12.91
N VAL A 169 -21.08 -25.76 12.67
CA VAL A 169 -22.05 -25.22 13.62
C VAL A 169 -23.46 -25.62 13.22
N ASP A 170 -24.33 -25.74 14.21
CA ASP A 170 -25.74 -26.06 14.02
C ASP A 170 -26.64 -25.46 15.12
N ALA A 171 -27.94 -25.74 15.09
CA ALA A 171 -28.89 -25.21 16.08
C ALA A 171 -28.59 -25.62 17.53
N GLU A 172 -27.86 -26.73 17.75
CA GLU A 172 -27.47 -27.19 19.09
C GLU A 172 -26.13 -26.61 19.52
N ASN A 173 -25.25 -26.32 18.56
CA ASN A 173 -23.92 -25.74 18.74
C ASN A 173 -23.75 -24.54 17.78
N PRO A 174 -24.32 -23.37 18.12
CA PRO A 174 -24.42 -22.24 17.20
C PRO A 174 -23.11 -21.50 16.98
N GLY A 175 -23.03 -20.76 15.87
CA GLY A 175 -21.95 -19.81 15.55
C GLY A 175 -22.49 -18.68 14.69
N SER A 176 -23.07 -17.67 15.35
CA SER A 176 -23.75 -16.54 14.73
C SER A 176 -22.82 -15.58 14.00
N ASP A 177 -21.60 -15.45 14.48
CA ASP A 177 -20.50 -14.73 13.85
C ASP A 177 -20.20 -15.37 12.48
N LEU A 178 -19.78 -16.63 12.46
CA LEU A 178 -19.47 -17.36 11.23
C LEU A 178 -20.66 -17.40 10.25
N ALA A 179 -21.86 -17.71 10.74
CA ALA A 179 -23.05 -17.77 9.88
C ALA A 179 -23.48 -16.38 9.38
N GLY A 180 -23.36 -15.34 10.21
CA GLY A 180 -23.66 -13.96 9.84
C GLY A 180 -22.67 -13.40 8.80
N GLU A 181 -21.38 -13.68 8.94
CA GLU A 181 -20.37 -13.30 7.95
C GLU A 181 -20.53 -14.08 6.64
N THR A 182 -20.80 -15.38 6.70
CA THR A 182 -21.06 -16.17 5.48
C THR A 182 -22.32 -15.69 4.76
N ALA A 183 -23.36 -15.28 5.50
CA ALA A 183 -24.53 -14.64 4.92
C ALA A 183 -24.19 -13.29 4.26
N ALA A 184 -23.34 -12.48 4.89
CA ALA A 184 -22.85 -11.22 4.32
C ALA A 184 -22.07 -11.45 3.02
N ALA A 185 -21.18 -12.44 3.00
CA ALA A 185 -20.37 -12.81 1.83
C ALA A 185 -21.27 -13.17 0.63
N LEU A 186 -22.20 -14.10 0.84
CA LEU A 186 -23.13 -14.53 -0.20
C LEU A 186 -24.03 -13.38 -0.68
N ALA A 187 -24.55 -12.55 0.23
CA ALA A 187 -25.39 -11.40 -0.13
C ALA A 187 -24.60 -10.32 -0.91
N ALA A 188 -23.39 -9.99 -0.49
CA ALA A 188 -22.54 -9.02 -1.17
C ALA A 188 -22.14 -9.52 -2.57
N THR A 189 -21.72 -10.78 -2.69
CA THR A 189 -21.39 -11.39 -3.99
C THR A 189 -22.61 -11.45 -4.90
N ALA A 190 -23.81 -11.71 -4.37
CA ALA A 190 -25.03 -11.72 -5.17
C ALA A 190 -25.27 -10.41 -5.91
N ILE A 191 -24.90 -9.25 -5.32
CA ILE A 191 -25.03 -7.93 -5.97
C ILE A 191 -24.25 -7.88 -7.28
N LEU A 192 -23.01 -8.36 -7.27
CA LEU A 192 -22.14 -8.36 -8.46
C LEU A 192 -22.68 -9.27 -9.57
N PHE A 193 -23.28 -10.40 -9.20
CA PHE A 193 -23.87 -11.34 -10.15
C PHE A 193 -25.28 -10.97 -10.62
N GLN A 194 -25.93 -9.92 -10.10
CA GLN A 194 -27.31 -9.60 -10.49
C GLN A 194 -27.49 -9.39 -12.00
N ASN A 195 -26.49 -8.80 -12.65
CA ASN A 195 -26.51 -8.54 -14.09
C ASN A 195 -25.73 -9.58 -14.91
N GLU A 196 -24.83 -10.33 -14.28
CA GLU A 196 -23.94 -11.29 -14.94
C GLU A 196 -24.54 -12.73 -14.94
N ASP A 197 -25.12 -13.15 -13.80
CA ASP A 197 -25.83 -14.42 -13.63
C ASP A 197 -26.95 -14.27 -12.58
N PRO A 198 -28.14 -13.81 -12.99
CA PRO A 198 -29.25 -13.55 -12.06
C PRO A 198 -29.75 -14.82 -11.34
N ALA A 199 -29.58 -15.99 -11.94
CA ALA A 199 -29.99 -17.26 -11.33
C ALA A 199 -29.07 -17.63 -10.18
N TYR A 200 -27.75 -17.47 -10.38
CA TYR A 200 -26.78 -17.64 -9.32
C TYR A 200 -26.92 -16.60 -8.21
N ALA A 201 -27.12 -15.32 -8.57
CA ALA A 201 -27.39 -14.27 -7.57
C ALA A 201 -28.62 -14.60 -6.69
N ALA A 202 -29.69 -15.14 -7.28
CA ALA A 202 -30.86 -15.58 -6.53
C ALA A 202 -30.56 -16.76 -5.58
N LEU A 203 -29.75 -17.72 -6.02
CA LEU A 203 -29.30 -18.85 -5.19
C LEU A 203 -28.46 -18.38 -4.00
N LEU A 204 -27.52 -17.44 -4.23
CA LEU A 204 -26.72 -16.84 -3.17
C LEU A 204 -27.60 -16.11 -2.14
N ILE A 205 -28.60 -15.36 -2.59
CA ILE A 205 -29.56 -14.68 -1.69
C ILE A 205 -30.37 -15.69 -0.87
N GLU A 206 -30.77 -16.82 -1.45
CA GLU A 206 -31.49 -17.88 -0.73
C GLU A 206 -30.65 -18.42 0.44
N HIS A 207 -29.41 -18.82 0.16
CA HIS A 207 -28.49 -19.29 1.20
C HIS A 207 -28.18 -18.19 2.23
N ALA A 208 -27.94 -16.95 1.79
CA ALA A 208 -27.66 -15.82 2.68
C ALA A 208 -28.81 -15.56 3.66
N LYS A 209 -30.07 -15.60 3.19
CA LYS A 209 -31.24 -15.43 4.05
C LYS A 209 -31.38 -16.55 5.07
N SER A 210 -31.14 -17.79 4.65
CA SER A 210 -31.18 -18.96 5.54
C SER A 210 -30.12 -18.87 6.63
N LEU A 211 -28.88 -18.61 6.26
CA LEU A 211 -27.75 -18.47 7.18
C LEU A 211 -27.93 -17.30 8.16
N TYR A 212 -28.40 -16.15 7.68
CA TYR A 212 -28.69 -15.02 8.57
C TYR A 212 -29.81 -15.34 9.56
N ASN A 213 -30.85 -16.05 9.12
CA ASN A 213 -31.91 -16.50 10.02
C ASN A 213 -31.38 -17.50 11.07
N PHE A 214 -30.53 -18.43 10.66
CA PHE A 214 -29.84 -19.35 11.57
C PHE A 214 -29.01 -18.57 12.61
N ALA A 215 -28.17 -17.63 12.16
CA ALA A 215 -27.33 -16.79 13.00
C ALA A 215 -28.13 -15.98 14.04
N ASP A 216 -29.24 -15.36 13.62
CA ASP A 216 -30.06 -14.52 14.49
C ASP A 216 -30.88 -15.35 15.50
N GLN A 217 -31.38 -16.51 15.08
CA GLN A 217 -32.25 -17.36 15.88
C GLN A 217 -31.49 -18.16 16.94
N TYR A 218 -30.29 -18.64 16.62
CA TYR A 218 -29.47 -19.46 17.52
C TYR A 218 -28.16 -18.72 17.80
N ARG A 219 -28.14 -17.93 18.89
CA ARG A 219 -27.03 -17.05 19.20
C ARG A 219 -25.88 -17.74 19.95
N GLY A 220 -24.68 -17.67 19.41
CA GLY A 220 -23.43 -18.16 20.02
C GLY A 220 -22.20 -17.84 19.17
N GLU A 221 -21.02 -17.96 19.76
CA GLU A 221 -19.74 -17.75 19.08
C GLU A 221 -19.25 -19.07 18.47
N TYR A 222 -18.85 -19.08 17.20
CA TYR A 222 -18.47 -20.33 16.53
C TYR A 222 -17.21 -20.97 17.15
N SER A 223 -16.32 -20.16 17.72
CA SER A 223 -15.05 -20.60 18.32
C SER A 223 -15.23 -21.35 19.65
N ASP A 224 -16.43 -21.33 20.24
CA ASP A 224 -16.79 -22.21 21.37
C ASP A 224 -17.05 -23.66 20.91
N VAL A 225 -17.30 -23.87 19.61
CA VAL A 225 -17.73 -25.13 19.01
C VAL A 225 -16.65 -25.73 18.11
N ILE A 226 -16.13 -24.92 17.20
CA ILE A 226 -15.10 -25.29 16.22
C ILE A 226 -13.72 -24.97 16.82
N PRO A 227 -12.69 -25.84 16.67
CA PRO A 227 -11.36 -25.66 17.27
C PRO A 227 -10.51 -24.58 16.55
N ALA A 228 -11.09 -23.41 16.28
CA ALA A 228 -10.46 -22.26 15.65
C ALA A 228 -9.88 -21.26 16.67
N GLY A 229 -10.20 -21.37 17.96
CA GLY A 229 -9.90 -20.34 18.96
C GLY A 229 -8.41 -20.02 19.22
N SER A 230 -7.47 -20.84 18.76
CA SER A 230 -6.03 -20.50 18.80
C SER A 230 -5.53 -19.79 17.54
N PHE A 231 -6.40 -19.60 16.55
CA PHE A 231 -6.11 -19.02 15.24
C PHE A 231 -7.05 -17.83 14.98
N TYR A 232 -8.35 -18.13 14.84
CA TYR A 232 -9.41 -17.18 14.52
C TYR A 232 -10.51 -17.20 15.59
N ASN A 233 -10.14 -16.92 16.84
CA ASN A 233 -11.14 -16.78 17.89
C ASN A 233 -12.09 -15.61 17.60
N SER A 234 -13.37 -15.76 17.91
CA SER A 234 -14.33 -14.65 17.93
C SER A 234 -14.06 -13.78 19.15
N TRP A 235 -13.34 -12.66 18.98
CA TRP A 235 -12.99 -11.75 20.09
C TRP A 235 -14.02 -10.64 20.29
N SER A 236 -14.62 -10.15 19.20
CA SER A 236 -15.70 -9.16 19.21
C SER A 236 -17.05 -9.75 19.62
N GLY A 237 -17.22 -11.06 19.46
CA GLY A 237 -18.50 -11.77 19.57
C GLY A 237 -19.18 -11.85 18.19
N TYR A 238 -20.51 -11.86 18.17
CA TYR A 238 -21.29 -11.98 16.92
C TYR A 238 -22.17 -10.76 16.60
N GLN A 239 -22.14 -9.74 17.47
CA GLN A 239 -23.13 -8.68 17.43
C GLN A 239 -22.95 -7.78 16.21
N ASP A 240 -21.70 -7.58 15.80
CA ASP A 240 -21.31 -6.88 14.59
C ASP A 240 -21.66 -7.66 13.32
N GLU A 241 -21.52 -8.99 13.28
CA GLU A 241 -21.96 -9.81 12.15
C GLU A 241 -23.48 -9.78 11.96
N LEU A 242 -24.25 -9.69 13.05
CA LEU A 242 -25.71 -9.53 12.94
C LEU A 242 -26.09 -8.19 12.29
N VAL A 243 -25.31 -7.13 12.52
CA VAL A 243 -25.51 -5.83 11.86
C VAL A 243 -25.02 -5.92 10.42
N TRP A 244 -23.82 -6.44 10.21
CA TRP A 244 -23.14 -6.56 8.94
C TRP A 244 -23.93 -7.41 7.94
N GLY A 245 -24.34 -8.63 8.33
CA GLY A 245 -25.16 -9.51 7.50
C GLY A 245 -26.51 -8.89 7.14
N ALA A 246 -27.14 -8.15 8.06
CA ALA A 246 -28.38 -7.43 7.76
C ALA A 246 -28.17 -6.28 6.77
N ILE A 247 -27.07 -5.52 6.90
CA ILE A 247 -26.73 -4.46 5.93
C ILE A 247 -26.58 -5.05 4.53
N TRP A 248 -25.82 -6.14 4.39
CA TRP A 248 -25.57 -6.76 3.09
C TRP A 248 -26.83 -7.39 2.48
N LEU A 249 -27.66 -8.06 3.30
CA LEU A 249 -28.96 -8.54 2.85
C LEU A 249 -29.88 -7.41 2.42
N TYR A 250 -29.88 -6.27 3.12
CA TYR A 250 -30.62 -5.09 2.68
C TYR A 250 -30.10 -4.56 1.34
N LYS A 251 -28.78 -4.40 1.18
CA LYS A 251 -28.18 -3.94 -0.09
C LYS A 251 -28.50 -4.90 -1.25
N ALA A 252 -28.50 -6.21 -1.01
CA ALA A 252 -28.77 -7.22 -2.04
C ALA A 252 -30.26 -7.34 -2.42
N THR A 253 -31.18 -7.12 -1.47
CA THR A 253 -32.61 -7.42 -1.66
C THR A 253 -33.52 -6.19 -1.72
N GLY A 254 -33.09 -5.07 -1.16
CA GLY A 254 -33.92 -3.89 -0.92
C GLY A 254 -35.01 -4.09 0.14
N GLU A 255 -35.03 -5.22 0.87
CA GLU A 255 -36.05 -5.50 1.87
C GLU A 255 -35.82 -4.69 3.15
N GLN A 256 -36.72 -3.74 3.41
CA GLN A 256 -36.61 -2.81 4.55
C GLN A 256 -36.50 -3.51 5.91
N ALA A 257 -37.03 -4.73 6.05
CA ALA A 257 -36.91 -5.51 7.28
C ALA A 257 -35.46 -5.72 7.71
N TYR A 258 -34.53 -5.91 6.76
CA TYR A 258 -33.11 -6.06 7.07
C TYR A 258 -32.46 -4.73 7.47
N LEU A 259 -32.86 -3.59 6.88
CA LEU A 259 -32.37 -2.29 7.36
C LEU A 259 -32.83 -2.00 8.80
N GLU A 260 -34.10 -2.28 9.12
CA GLU A 260 -34.59 -2.12 10.50
C GLU A 260 -33.91 -3.08 11.48
N LYS A 261 -33.59 -4.29 11.03
CA LYS A 261 -32.81 -5.26 11.80
C LYS A 261 -31.39 -4.75 12.06
N ALA A 262 -30.70 -4.25 11.04
CA ALA A 262 -29.38 -3.64 11.19
C ALA A 262 -29.42 -2.48 12.19
N LYS A 263 -30.39 -1.57 12.11
CA LYS A 263 -30.56 -0.46 13.07
C LYS A 263 -30.78 -0.96 14.50
N THR A 264 -31.57 -2.01 14.67
CA THR A 264 -31.88 -2.60 15.98
C THR A 264 -30.63 -3.23 16.60
N GLU A 265 -29.92 -4.06 15.84
CA GLU A 265 -28.72 -4.74 16.29
C GLU A 265 -27.53 -3.77 16.50
N TYR A 266 -27.47 -2.67 15.73
CA TYR A 266 -26.43 -1.64 15.85
C TYR A 266 -26.37 -1.03 17.25
N ALA A 267 -27.51 -0.89 17.91
CA ALA A 267 -27.58 -0.36 19.27
C ALA A 267 -26.76 -1.18 20.27
N PHE A 268 -26.55 -2.48 20.00
CA PHE A 268 -25.83 -3.42 20.86
C PHE A 268 -24.36 -3.61 20.48
N LEU A 269 -23.87 -2.95 19.42
CA LEU A 269 -22.44 -2.96 19.08
C LEU A 269 -21.58 -2.55 20.27
N ASN A 270 -20.39 -3.15 20.35
CA ASN A 270 -19.42 -2.94 21.41
C ASN A 270 -19.11 -1.45 21.62
N GLU A 271 -18.92 -1.09 22.89
CA GLU A 271 -18.52 0.26 23.30
C GLU A 271 -17.04 0.31 23.61
N GLU A 272 -16.43 1.48 23.39
CA GLU A 272 -15.00 1.68 23.61
C GLU A 272 -14.67 1.55 25.11
N LEU A 273 -13.68 0.71 25.43
CA LEU A 273 -13.27 0.48 26.82
C LEU A 273 -12.86 1.79 27.51
N GLY A 274 -13.58 2.14 28.58
CA GLY A 274 -13.37 3.36 29.36
C GLY A 274 -14.07 4.61 28.81
N MET A 275 -14.97 4.46 27.83
CA MET A 275 -15.80 5.54 27.27
C MET A 275 -17.23 5.05 27.03
N GLU A 276 -17.95 4.74 28.12
CA GLU A 276 -19.32 4.23 28.05
C GLU A 276 -20.25 5.18 27.26
N GLY A 277 -21.08 4.60 26.39
CA GLY A 277 -21.97 5.30 25.48
C GLY A 277 -21.34 5.70 24.13
N SER A 278 -20.06 5.40 23.88
CA SER A 278 -19.41 5.57 22.58
C SER A 278 -19.10 4.23 21.95
N LYS A 279 -19.54 3.99 20.71
CA LYS A 279 -19.16 2.78 19.95
C LYS A 279 -17.65 2.70 19.77
N SER A 280 -17.11 1.48 19.78
CA SER A 280 -15.68 1.23 19.65
C SER A 280 -15.08 1.96 18.44
N PHE A 281 -13.97 2.65 18.64
CA PHE A 281 -13.31 3.51 17.65
C PHE A 281 -11.78 3.36 17.64
N GLY A 282 -11.21 2.68 18.64
CA GLY A 282 -9.76 2.50 18.82
C GLY A 282 -9.12 1.31 18.08
N TRP A 283 -9.91 0.46 17.42
CA TRP A 283 -9.44 -0.63 16.54
C TRP A 283 -9.80 -0.33 15.07
N THR A 284 -10.02 -1.34 14.22
CA THR A 284 -10.51 -1.18 12.84
C THR A 284 -11.22 -2.43 12.32
N LEU A 285 -11.84 -2.29 11.14
CA LEU A 285 -12.47 -3.39 10.40
C LEU A 285 -11.45 -4.50 10.09
N ALA A 286 -11.79 -5.71 10.48
CA ALA A 286 -11.03 -6.91 10.16
C ALA A 286 -11.97 -8.13 10.11
N TRP A 287 -11.40 -9.32 9.94
CA TRP A 287 -12.14 -10.58 9.95
C TRP A 287 -12.86 -10.89 11.25
N ASP A 288 -12.58 -10.17 12.34
CA ASP A 288 -13.21 -10.33 13.65
C ASP A 288 -14.26 -9.23 13.90
N ASP A 289 -13.88 -7.95 13.94
CA ASP A 289 -14.81 -6.85 14.24
C ASP A 289 -15.27 -6.08 12.98
N LYS A 290 -16.55 -6.19 12.61
CA LYS A 290 -17.19 -5.47 11.49
C LYS A 290 -17.92 -4.21 11.91
N GLY A 291 -17.93 -3.85 13.19
CA GLY A 291 -18.59 -2.63 13.68
C GLY A 291 -18.14 -1.40 12.92
N TYR A 292 -16.84 -1.28 12.67
CA TYR A 292 -16.22 -0.20 11.90
C TYR A 292 -16.75 -0.07 10.47
N GLY A 293 -16.91 -1.20 9.77
CA GLY A 293 -17.53 -1.24 8.45
C GLY A 293 -19.01 -0.89 8.49
N CYS A 294 -19.72 -1.34 9.54
CA CYS A 294 -21.13 -1.00 9.77
C CYS A 294 -21.34 0.50 9.95
N TYR A 295 -20.42 1.23 10.60
CA TYR A 295 -20.53 2.69 10.74
C TYR A 295 -20.56 3.38 9.37
N VAL A 296 -19.60 3.01 8.50
CA VAL A 296 -19.45 3.58 7.16
C VAL A 296 -20.63 3.21 6.26
N LEU A 297 -21.01 1.92 6.22
CA LEU A 297 -22.13 1.47 5.39
C LEU A 297 -23.47 2.04 5.85
N MET A 298 -23.73 2.12 7.15
CA MET A 298 -24.97 2.73 7.66
C MET A 298 -25.00 4.24 7.39
N ALA A 299 -23.87 4.93 7.48
CA ALA A 299 -23.77 6.33 7.08
C ALA A 299 -24.03 6.50 5.57
N GLN A 300 -23.45 5.64 4.73
CA GLN A 300 -23.66 5.62 3.28
C GLN A 300 -25.14 5.38 2.92
N ILE A 301 -25.79 4.43 3.59
CA ILE A 301 -27.18 4.02 3.29
C ILE A 301 -28.20 5.04 3.80
N THR A 302 -28.00 5.58 5.00
CA THR A 302 -29.05 6.35 5.70
C THR A 302 -28.79 7.84 5.76
N GLY A 303 -27.53 8.27 5.66
CA GLY A 303 -27.10 9.65 5.88
C GLY A 303 -27.28 10.16 7.33
N GLU A 304 -27.69 9.31 8.27
CA GLU A 304 -28.01 9.73 9.64
C GLU A 304 -26.75 10.13 10.42
N ALA A 305 -26.87 11.20 11.22
CA ALA A 305 -25.74 11.81 11.93
C ALA A 305 -25.06 10.87 12.95
N THR A 306 -25.81 9.92 13.53
CA THR A 306 -25.26 8.96 14.51
C THR A 306 -24.18 8.10 13.88
N TYR A 307 -24.45 7.50 12.72
CA TYR A 307 -23.50 6.63 12.02
C TYR A 307 -22.31 7.41 11.49
N LYS A 308 -22.54 8.62 10.96
CA LYS A 308 -21.46 9.54 10.55
C LYS A 308 -20.54 9.91 11.71
N THR A 309 -21.12 10.18 12.89
CA THR A 309 -20.34 10.51 14.09
C THR A 309 -19.47 9.34 14.54
N ASP A 310 -20.00 8.11 14.53
CA ASP A 310 -19.22 6.92 14.89
C ASP A 310 -18.13 6.61 13.86
N ALA A 311 -18.44 6.72 12.56
CA ALA A 311 -17.48 6.58 11.47
C ALA A 311 -16.34 7.59 11.59
N GLU A 312 -16.65 8.88 11.75
CA GLU A 312 -15.63 9.93 11.89
C GLU A 312 -14.82 9.79 13.18
N ARG A 313 -15.44 9.40 14.29
CA ARG A 313 -14.70 9.15 15.55
C ARG A 313 -13.65 8.06 15.37
N HIS A 314 -13.98 7.01 14.62
CA HIS A 314 -13.02 5.97 14.26
C HIS A 314 -11.96 6.49 13.28
N LEU A 315 -12.35 7.01 12.11
CA LEU A 315 -11.40 7.39 11.07
C LEU A 315 -10.46 8.53 11.47
N ASP A 316 -10.94 9.50 12.27
CA ASP A 316 -10.11 10.60 12.80
C ASP A 316 -9.03 10.10 13.76
N GLN A 317 -9.20 8.90 14.34
CA GLN A 317 -8.24 8.29 15.25
C GLN A 317 -6.98 7.74 14.53
N TRP A 318 -7.03 7.67 13.20
CA TRP A 318 -5.98 7.12 12.33
C TRP A 318 -5.04 8.17 11.73
N PHE A 319 -4.98 9.35 12.35
CA PHE A 319 -4.01 10.41 12.05
C PHE A 319 -3.02 10.61 13.21
N GLU A 320 -1.82 11.09 12.92
CA GLU A 320 -0.83 11.41 13.97
C GLU A 320 -1.37 12.43 14.99
N ASP A 321 -2.22 13.36 14.53
CA ASP A 321 -2.90 14.37 15.34
C ASP A 321 -4.24 13.88 15.93
N LYS A 322 -4.39 12.56 16.12
CA LYS A 322 -5.63 11.91 16.57
C LYS A 322 -6.28 12.59 17.80
N PRO A 323 -7.62 12.74 17.82
CA PRO A 323 -8.32 13.44 18.90
C PRO A 323 -8.09 12.85 20.30
N ILE A 324 -7.92 11.53 20.41
CA ILE A 324 -7.77 10.83 21.70
C ILE A 324 -6.43 10.07 21.71
N PRO A 325 -5.31 10.67 22.13
CA PRO A 325 -3.97 10.08 21.96
C PRO A 325 -3.77 8.65 22.49
N SER A 326 -4.57 8.21 23.47
CA SER A 326 -4.49 6.88 24.07
C SER A 326 -5.24 5.77 23.32
N LYS A 327 -5.91 6.07 22.20
CA LYS A 327 -6.70 5.12 21.40
C LYS A 327 -6.18 5.05 19.96
N GLY A 328 -6.54 4.01 19.21
CA GLY A 328 -6.10 3.83 17.82
C GLY A 328 -4.60 3.56 17.67
N PRO A 329 -4.10 3.55 16.42
CA PRO A 329 -2.75 3.11 16.11
C PRO A 329 -1.68 4.03 16.67
N ASN A 330 -0.50 3.48 16.89
CA ASN A 330 0.73 4.26 16.97
C ASN A 330 1.19 4.59 15.55
N PHE A 331 2.22 5.42 15.41
CA PHE A 331 2.73 5.82 14.10
C PHE A 331 4.22 5.60 14.03
N THR A 332 4.69 5.06 12.90
CA THR A 332 6.12 5.01 12.59
C THR A 332 6.67 6.43 12.43
N PRO A 333 8.00 6.64 12.51
CA PRO A 333 8.61 7.95 12.23
C PRO A 333 8.25 8.56 10.86
N PHE A 334 7.91 7.73 9.86
CA PHE A 334 7.46 8.20 8.54
C PHE A 334 5.93 8.34 8.41
N GLY A 335 5.17 8.00 9.45
CA GLY A 335 3.74 8.25 9.53
C GLY A 335 2.83 7.06 9.18
N LEU A 336 3.37 5.85 9.00
CA LEU A 336 2.55 4.65 8.83
C LEU A 336 1.78 4.39 10.14
N PRO A 337 0.44 4.27 10.10
CA PRO A 337 -0.33 3.81 11.26
C PRO A 337 -0.02 2.33 11.56
N HIS A 338 0.44 2.06 12.77
CA HIS A 338 0.76 0.74 13.29
C HIS A 338 -0.16 0.42 14.48
N LEU A 339 -1.20 -0.39 14.21
CA LEU A 339 -2.22 -0.72 15.19
C LEU A 339 -1.78 -1.82 16.15
N ASP A 340 -1.19 -2.88 15.59
CA ASP A 340 -0.77 -4.09 16.28
C ASP A 340 0.37 -4.76 15.51
N THR A 341 1.07 -5.66 16.18
CA THR A 341 2.23 -6.40 15.66
C THR A 341 1.82 -7.41 14.57
N TRP A 342 0.64 -8.01 14.66
CA TRP A 342 0.16 -8.98 13.67
C TRP A 342 -0.56 -8.31 12.50
N GLY A 343 -0.01 -8.41 11.29
CA GLY A 343 -0.66 -7.85 10.10
C GLY A 343 -0.87 -6.34 10.18
N SER A 344 0.18 -5.61 10.59
CA SER A 344 0.13 -4.14 10.76
C SER A 344 -0.33 -3.43 9.47
N LEU A 345 0.14 -3.89 8.31
CA LEU A 345 -0.27 -3.37 7.01
C LEU A 345 -1.70 -3.75 6.63
N ARG A 346 -2.18 -4.94 7.00
CA ARG A 346 -3.59 -5.32 6.81
C ARG A 346 -4.52 -4.34 7.51
N TYR A 347 -4.25 -4.00 8.78
CA TYR A 347 -5.10 -3.06 9.51
C TYR A 347 -5.05 -1.64 8.92
N ALA A 348 -3.88 -1.18 8.50
CA ALA A 348 -3.73 0.09 7.82
C ALA A 348 -4.48 0.12 6.49
N ALA A 349 -4.35 -0.94 5.67
CA ALA A 349 -5.01 -1.08 4.38
C ALA A 349 -6.54 -1.15 4.50
N ASN A 350 -7.05 -1.90 5.47
CA ASN A 350 -8.49 -1.99 5.76
C ASN A 350 -9.06 -0.60 6.10
N THR A 351 -8.34 0.17 6.92
CA THR A 351 -8.77 1.53 7.27
C THR A 351 -8.63 2.50 6.10
N ALA A 352 -7.59 2.36 5.29
CA ALA A 352 -7.42 3.14 4.06
C ALA A 352 -8.58 2.92 3.07
N TYR A 353 -9.10 1.70 2.97
CA TYR A 353 -10.31 1.44 2.20
C TYR A 353 -11.54 2.15 2.79
N LEU A 354 -11.78 2.02 4.11
CA LEU A 354 -12.90 2.71 4.77
C LEU A 354 -12.84 4.23 4.61
N MET A 355 -11.64 4.82 4.71
CA MET A 355 -11.40 6.24 4.46
C MET A 355 -11.85 6.67 3.06
N GLN A 356 -11.54 5.86 2.04
CA GLN A 356 -11.91 6.17 0.66
C GLN A 356 -13.42 6.08 0.44
N VAL A 357 -14.08 5.02 0.92
CA VAL A 357 -15.53 4.86 0.80
C VAL A 357 -16.26 5.97 1.57
N TYR A 358 -15.85 6.23 2.82
CA TYR A 358 -16.48 7.26 3.64
C TYR A 358 -16.22 8.68 3.12
N ALA A 359 -15.07 8.95 2.51
CA ALA A 359 -14.81 10.22 1.85
C ALA A 359 -15.88 10.54 0.79
N GLY A 360 -16.32 9.54 0.02
CA GLY A 360 -17.43 9.70 -0.93
C GLY A 360 -18.77 10.05 -0.25
N VAL A 361 -19.01 9.55 0.97
CA VAL A 361 -20.24 9.82 1.75
C VAL A 361 -20.30 11.29 2.21
N ILE A 362 -19.17 11.86 2.63
CA ILE A 362 -19.12 13.21 3.21
C ILE A 362 -18.66 14.29 2.24
N GLU A 363 -18.28 13.96 1.01
CA GLU A 363 -17.68 14.93 0.07
C GLU A 363 -18.55 16.17 -0.17
N SER A 364 -19.85 15.99 -0.38
CA SER A 364 -20.78 17.12 -0.58
C SER A 364 -21.00 17.96 0.68
N GLU A 365 -20.69 17.41 1.85
CA GLU A 365 -20.90 18.06 3.16
C GLU A 365 -19.60 18.70 3.68
N ASN A 366 -18.45 18.07 3.42
CA ASN A 366 -17.13 18.50 3.88
C ASN A 366 -16.03 17.96 2.96
N ALA A 367 -15.89 18.59 1.79
CA ALA A 367 -14.87 18.23 0.79
C ALA A 367 -13.43 18.24 1.33
N ALA A 368 -13.10 19.15 2.25
CA ALA A 368 -11.76 19.22 2.84
C ALA A 368 -11.45 17.99 3.71
N LYS A 369 -12.41 17.53 4.52
CA LYS A 369 -12.25 16.32 5.35
C LYS A 369 -12.26 15.06 4.48
N ALA A 370 -13.11 15.00 3.46
CA ALA A 370 -13.09 13.93 2.46
C ALA A 370 -11.71 13.81 1.80
N GLN A 371 -11.12 14.94 1.39
CA GLN A 371 -9.76 14.95 0.81
C GLN A 371 -8.70 14.49 1.82
N LYS A 372 -8.78 14.93 3.07
CA LYS A 372 -7.86 14.48 4.15
C LYS A 372 -7.87 12.95 4.29
N TYR A 373 -9.04 12.31 4.21
CA TYR A 373 -9.15 10.85 4.24
C TYR A 373 -8.56 10.18 2.99
N ARG A 374 -8.81 10.73 1.79
CA ARG A 374 -8.22 10.20 0.54
C ARG A 374 -6.70 10.29 0.54
N ASP A 375 -6.15 11.40 1.00
CA ASP A 375 -4.70 11.61 1.07
C ASP A 375 -4.03 10.61 2.03
N GLN A 376 -4.64 10.36 3.20
CA GLN A 376 -4.14 9.37 4.16
C GLN A 376 -4.24 7.95 3.61
N ALA A 377 -5.35 7.59 2.97
CA ALA A 377 -5.52 6.29 2.35
C ALA A 377 -4.48 6.04 1.25
N LYS A 378 -4.26 7.04 0.38
CA LYS A 378 -3.24 6.98 -0.67
C LYS A 378 -1.85 6.82 -0.06
N PHE A 379 -1.52 7.59 0.97
CA PHE A 379 -0.24 7.48 1.68
C PHE A 379 0.02 6.05 2.19
N ILE A 380 -0.98 5.41 2.81
CA ILE A 380 -0.86 4.04 3.33
C ILE A 380 -0.59 3.04 2.19
N VAL A 381 -1.33 3.17 1.07
CA VAL A 381 -1.15 2.27 -0.08
C VAL A 381 0.21 2.50 -0.75
N ASP A 382 0.62 3.75 -0.94
CA ASP A 382 1.94 4.08 -1.52
C ASP A 382 3.09 3.58 -0.62
N TYR A 383 2.97 3.74 0.70
CA TYR A 383 3.92 3.19 1.66
C TYR A 383 4.06 1.67 1.48
N THR A 384 2.92 0.97 1.34
CA THR A 384 2.87 -0.48 1.12
C THR A 384 3.53 -0.87 -0.21
N LEU A 385 3.33 -0.07 -1.26
CA LEU A 385 3.84 -0.34 -2.59
C LEU A 385 5.33 0.05 -2.78
N GLY A 386 5.90 0.87 -1.89
CA GLY A 386 7.34 1.11 -1.82
C GLY A 386 7.78 2.50 -1.35
N ASP A 387 6.86 3.45 -1.16
CA ASP A 387 7.16 4.82 -0.73
C ASP A 387 7.36 4.88 0.79
N ASN A 388 8.36 4.16 1.26
CA ASN A 388 8.73 4.03 2.65
C ASN A 388 10.25 4.19 2.83
N PRO A 389 10.74 4.42 4.07
CA PRO A 389 12.18 4.58 4.32
C PRO A 389 13.06 3.40 3.90
N ARG A 390 12.49 2.20 3.71
CA ARG A 390 13.20 1.02 3.20
C ARG A 390 13.29 1.01 1.67
N ASN A 391 12.55 1.87 0.97
CA ASN A 391 12.45 1.91 -0.50
C ASN A 391 12.22 0.50 -1.09
N SER A 392 11.30 -0.23 -0.45
CA SER A 392 11.03 -1.64 -0.71
C SER A 392 9.52 -1.88 -0.64
N SER A 393 8.95 -2.59 -1.60
CA SER A 393 7.54 -2.97 -1.55
C SER A 393 7.28 -4.00 -0.44
N TYR A 394 6.07 -4.01 0.09
CA TYR A 394 5.53 -5.08 0.94
C TYR A 394 4.56 -6.00 0.18
N MET A 395 4.26 -5.71 -1.09
CA MET A 395 3.48 -6.57 -1.95
C MET A 395 4.42 -7.46 -2.77
N ILE A 396 4.29 -8.77 -2.61
CA ILE A 396 5.18 -9.75 -3.23
C ILE A 396 5.08 -9.66 -4.76
N GLY A 397 6.23 -9.57 -5.43
CA GLY A 397 6.30 -9.49 -6.88
C GLY A 397 5.92 -8.12 -7.47
N TYR A 398 5.62 -7.10 -6.66
CA TYR A 398 5.39 -5.72 -7.12
C TYR A 398 6.56 -4.80 -6.71
N GLY A 399 6.92 -3.85 -7.59
CA GLY A 399 7.90 -2.82 -7.26
C GLY A 399 9.32 -3.34 -7.00
N GLN A 400 10.17 -2.50 -6.41
CA GLN A 400 11.55 -2.84 -6.09
C GLN A 400 11.64 -3.54 -4.73
N ASN A 401 12.57 -4.51 -4.63
CA ASN A 401 12.92 -5.20 -3.38
C ASN A 401 11.70 -5.77 -2.62
N SER A 402 10.68 -6.26 -3.34
CA SER A 402 9.56 -6.97 -2.70
C SER A 402 10.04 -8.21 -1.95
N PRO A 403 9.28 -8.70 -0.95
CA PRO A 403 9.63 -9.90 -0.19
C PRO A 403 9.74 -11.13 -1.12
N LYS A 404 10.59 -12.08 -0.74
CA LYS A 404 10.86 -13.31 -1.49
C LYS A 404 10.60 -14.56 -0.68
N ASN A 405 10.60 -14.47 0.64
CA ASN A 405 10.51 -15.61 1.53
C ASN A 405 9.30 -15.50 2.46
N PRO A 406 8.07 -15.35 1.93
CA PRO A 406 6.89 -15.31 2.79
C PRO A 406 6.76 -16.61 3.60
N HIS A 407 6.11 -16.52 4.76
CA HIS A 407 5.69 -17.67 5.55
C HIS A 407 4.55 -18.40 4.82
N HIS A 408 4.87 -19.13 3.74
CA HIS A 408 3.86 -19.78 2.92
C HIS A 408 4.35 -21.13 2.38
N ARG A 409 3.69 -22.23 2.76
CA ARG A 409 4.13 -23.61 2.48
C ARG A 409 4.26 -23.93 1.01
N THR A 410 3.21 -23.72 0.21
CA THR A 410 3.22 -24.12 -1.21
C THR A 410 4.18 -23.27 -2.03
N ALA A 411 4.12 -21.94 -1.89
CA ALA A 411 5.10 -21.01 -2.49
C ALA A 411 6.56 -21.30 -2.10
N HIS A 412 6.83 -21.73 -0.86
CA HIS A 412 8.16 -22.17 -0.46
C HIS A 412 8.62 -23.42 -1.25
N GLY A 413 7.71 -24.36 -1.50
CA GLY A 413 7.96 -25.60 -2.24
C GLY A 413 8.93 -26.57 -1.54
N PRO A 414 8.77 -26.84 -0.22
CA PRO A 414 9.63 -27.75 0.50
C PRO A 414 9.43 -29.20 0.01
N TRP A 415 10.51 -29.95 -0.15
CA TRP A 415 10.43 -31.40 -0.40
C TRP A 415 10.72 -32.23 0.85
N SER A 416 11.50 -31.69 1.79
CA SER A 416 12.00 -32.44 2.94
C SER A 416 11.22 -32.18 4.23
N ARG A 417 10.02 -31.59 4.16
CA ARG A 417 9.24 -31.14 5.33
C ARG A 417 10.04 -30.25 6.27
N SER A 418 10.71 -29.25 5.71
CA SER A 418 11.53 -28.32 6.48
C SER A 418 11.32 -26.92 5.96
N GLU A 419 11.07 -25.98 6.87
CA GLU A 419 10.95 -24.56 6.55
C GLU A 419 12.29 -23.95 6.10
N SER A 420 13.42 -24.55 6.45
CA SER A 420 14.74 -24.07 6.05
C SER A 420 15.24 -24.67 4.72
N ILE A 421 14.48 -25.59 4.11
CA ILE A 421 14.89 -26.30 2.88
C ILE A 421 13.75 -26.28 1.85
N PRO A 422 13.95 -25.63 0.69
CA PRO A 422 15.13 -24.85 0.31
C PRO A 422 15.34 -23.56 1.13
N GLU A 423 16.49 -22.90 1.01
CA GLU A 423 16.75 -21.63 1.72
C GLU A 423 15.81 -20.52 1.23
N VAL A 424 15.59 -20.47 -0.09
CA VAL A 424 14.73 -19.49 -0.76
C VAL A 424 13.48 -20.18 -1.29
N SER A 425 12.33 -19.51 -1.19
CA SER A 425 11.09 -20.00 -1.79
C SER A 425 11.25 -20.25 -3.29
N ARG A 426 10.67 -21.35 -3.78
CA ARG A 426 10.78 -21.77 -5.19
C ARG A 426 9.85 -21.02 -6.12
N HIS A 427 8.77 -20.48 -5.57
CA HIS A 427 7.78 -19.70 -6.29
C HIS A 427 7.71 -18.28 -5.75
N VAL A 428 7.32 -17.35 -6.62
CA VAL A 428 6.96 -16.01 -6.19
C VAL A 428 5.45 -15.98 -5.96
N LEU A 429 5.03 -15.75 -4.72
CA LEU A 429 3.60 -15.62 -4.36
C LEU A 429 3.07 -14.24 -4.77
N ILE A 430 2.98 -14.01 -6.08
CA ILE A 430 2.70 -12.70 -6.66
C ILE A 430 1.39 -12.12 -6.11
N GLY A 431 1.47 -10.88 -5.63
CA GLY A 431 0.34 -10.09 -5.17
C GLY A 431 0.02 -10.19 -3.70
N ALA A 432 0.58 -11.16 -2.98
CA ALA A 432 0.34 -11.27 -1.54
C ALA A 432 0.91 -10.05 -0.79
N LEU A 433 0.13 -9.51 0.13
CA LEU A 433 0.54 -8.49 1.08
C LEU A 433 1.09 -9.16 2.34
N VAL A 434 2.36 -8.89 2.68
CA VAL A 434 2.93 -9.38 3.94
C VAL A 434 2.41 -8.58 5.15
N GLY A 435 2.55 -9.15 6.34
CA GLY A 435 2.11 -8.50 7.58
C GLY A 435 2.69 -7.10 7.80
N GLY A 436 3.95 -6.87 7.44
CA GLY A 436 4.62 -5.58 7.49
C GLY A 436 5.45 -5.36 8.76
N PRO A 437 5.80 -4.10 9.10
CA PRO A 437 6.64 -3.83 10.26
C PRO A 437 6.07 -4.37 11.57
N GLY A 438 6.91 -5.03 12.38
CA GLY A 438 6.52 -5.67 13.65
C GLY A 438 6.22 -4.68 14.78
N SER A 439 6.72 -3.45 14.67
CA SER A 439 6.54 -2.36 15.62
C SER A 439 6.40 -1.01 14.89
N PRO A 440 6.10 0.11 15.59
CA PRO A 440 5.99 1.43 14.95
C PRO A 440 7.39 2.01 14.64
N ASP A 441 8.19 1.25 13.90
CA ASP A 441 9.50 1.60 13.35
C ASP A 441 9.53 1.15 11.88
N ASP A 442 9.82 2.10 10.99
CA ASP A 442 9.83 1.88 9.53
C ASP A 442 10.85 0.80 9.08
N PHE A 443 11.85 0.49 9.92
CA PHE A 443 12.91 -0.47 9.64
C PHE A 443 12.72 -1.83 10.33
N ASP A 444 11.66 -2.01 11.13
CA ASP A 444 11.41 -3.25 11.88
C ASP A 444 10.70 -4.30 11.01
N TYR A 445 11.36 -4.67 9.91
CA TYR A 445 10.93 -5.71 8.99
C TYR A 445 12.15 -6.40 8.38
N GLU A 446 12.12 -7.73 8.36
CA GLU A 446 13.08 -8.60 7.69
C GLU A 446 12.33 -9.61 6.81
N ASP A 447 12.86 -9.89 5.61
CA ASP A 447 12.30 -10.91 4.72
C ASP A 447 12.76 -12.31 5.18
N ASP A 448 12.24 -12.73 6.33
CA ASP A 448 12.49 -14.02 6.97
C ASP A 448 11.20 -14.86 6.95
N ARG A 449 11.29 -16.07 6.39
CA ARG A 449 10.17 -17.02 6.35
C ARG A 449 9.77 -17.50 7.73
N GLY A 450 10.72 -17.58 8.67
CA GLY A 450 10.45 -17.97 10.05
C GLY A 450 9.69 -16.92 10.86
N ASP A 451 9.58 -15.69 10.35
CA ASP A 451 8.81 -14.61 10.94
C ASP A 451 7.35 -14.63 10.42
N TYR A 452 6.54 -15.48 11.02
CA TYR A 452 5.10 -15.58 10.79
C TYR A 452 4.30 -14.36 11.32
N ILE A 453 4.95 -13.31 11.81
CA ILE A 453 4.28 -12.07 12.21
C ILE A 453 4.41 -11.04 11.09
N ALA A 454 5.65 -10.74 10.71
CA ALA A 454 5.95 -9.70 9.72
C ALA A 454 5.83 -10.21 8.27
N ASN A 455 6.09 -11.50 8.04
CA ASN A 455 6.20 -12.10 6.71
C ASN A 455 5.10 -13.14 6.39
N GLU A 456 4.11 -13.27 7.27
CA GLU A 456 2.84 -13.98 6.98
C GLU A 456 2.04 -13.27 5.90
N VAL A 457 1.25 -14.05 5.18
CA VAL A 457 0.35 -13.62 4.11
C VAL A 457 -0.99 -14.31 4.32
N ALA A 458 -2.11 -13.62 4.08
CA ALA A 458 -3.43 -14.21 4.29
C ALA A 458 -4.50 -13.63 3.37
N CYS A 459 -5.58 -14.39 3.15
CA CYS A 459 -6.72 -13.95 2.36
C CYS A 459 -7.31 -12.63 2.88
N ASP A 460 -7.35 -12.41 4.19
CA ASP A 460 -7.89 -11.19 4.80
C ASP A 460 -6.92 -10.00 4.68
N TYR A 461 -5.61 -10.25 4.57
CA TYR A 461 -4.60 -9.19 4.40
C TYR A 461 -4.79 -8.46 3.07
N ASN A 462 -5.12 -9.21 2.01
CA ASN A 462 -5.34 -8.66 0.67
C ASN A 462 -6.75 -8.12 0.43
N ALA A 463 -7.74 -8.43 1.27
CA ALA A 463 -9.15 -8.31 0.89
C ALA A 463 -9.58 -6.86 0.63
N LEU A 464 -9.60 -6.01 1.66
CA LEU A 464 -9.93 -4.59 1.49
C LEU A 464 -8.78 -3.82 0.82
N TYR A 465 -7.55 -4.32 0.90
CA TYR A 465 -6.42 -3.77 0.15
C TYR A 465 -6.68 -3.79 -1.36
N THR A 466 -7.27 -4.88 -1.88
CA THR A 466 -7.65 -5.01 -3.30
C THR A 466 -8.68 -3.93 -3.69
N GLY A 467 -9.68 -3.68 -2.85
CA GLY A 467 -10.64 -2.59 -3.05
C GLY A 467 -9.99 -1.20 -3.01
N ALA A 468 -9.03 -0.98 -2.09
CA ALA A 468 -8.30 0.27 -1.99
C ALA A 468 -7.45 0.54 -3.25
N LEU A 469 -6.82 -0.50 -3.80
CA LEU A 469 -6.08 -0.41 -5.07
C LEU A 469 -7.00 -0.06 -6.24
N ALA A 470 -8.20 -0.65 -6.31
CA ALA A 470 -9.17 -0.33 -7.36
C ALA A 470 -9.63 1.12 -7.33
N ILE A 471 -9.97 1.67 -6.15
CA ILE A 471 -10.36 3.09 -6.03
C ILE A 471 -9.19 4.03 -6.40
N LEU A 472 -7.96 3.68 -6.01
CA LEU A 472 -6.77 4.45 -6.40
C LEU A 472 -6.47 4.35 -7.89
N GLN A 473 -6.68 3.18 -8.52
CA GLN A 473 -6.59 3.04 -9.97
C GLN A 473 -7.61 3.95 -10.67
N GLY A 474 -8.87 3.99 -10.21
CA GLY A 474 -9.87 4.86 -10.82
C GLY A 474 -9.57 6.36 -10.69
N SER A 475 -8.93 6.76 -9.59
CA SER A 475 -8.64 8.18 -9.30
C SER A 475 -7.27 8.66 -9.79
N HIS A 476 -6.31 7.76 -9.96
CA HIS A 476 -4.93 8.11 -10.32
C HIS A 476 -4.44 7.38 -11.58
N GLY A 477 -5.03 6.26 -11.97
CA GLY A 477 -4.65 5.47 -13.14
C GLY A 477 -3.59 4.39 -12.85
N GLY A 478 -2.99 3.89 -13.92
CA GLY A 478 -2.09 2.74 -13.91
C GLY A 478 -2.70 1.58 -14.68
N GLU A 479 -1.94 1.03 -15.62
CA GLU A 479 -2.39 -0.03 -16.52
C GLU A 479 -1.93 -1.41 -16.03
N PRO A 480 -2.81 -2.42 -16.04
CA PRO A 480 -2.41 -3.81 -15.86
C PRO A 480 -1.36 -4.26 -16.88
N LEU A 481 -0.62 -5.31 -16.56
CA LEU A 481 0.35 -5.91 -17.47
C LEU A 481 -0.38 -6.77 -18.52
N SER A 482 0.01 -6.67 -19.79
CA SER A 482 -0.61 -7.42 -20.89
C SER A 482 -0.29 -8.92 -20.87
N ASP A 483 0.95 -9.28 -20.52
CA ASP A 483 1.46 -10.65 -20.54
C ASP A 483 1.60 -11.21 -19.12
N PHE A 484 0.47 -11.32 -18.40
CA PHE A 484 0.45 -11.70 -16.99
C PHE A 484 -0.63 -12.74 -16.64
N PRO A 485 -0.31 -13.75 -15.78
CA PRO A 485 1.02 -14.05 -15.23
C PRO A 485 1.93 -14.74 -16.25
N VAL A 486 3.24 -14.61 -16.05
CA VAL A 486 4.24 -15.40 -16.78
C VAL A 486 4.42 -16.72 -16.04
N ALA A 487 4.18 -17.83 -16.74
CA ALA A 487 4.40 -19.16 -16.17
C ALA A 487 5.85 -19.35 -15.74
N GLU A 488 6.05 -19.88 -14.53
CA GLU A 488 7.38 -20.18 -14.02
C GLU A 488 8.01 -21.35 -14.79
N THR A 489 9.35 -21.34 -14.94
CA THR A 489 10.07 -22.46 -15.58
C THR A 489 10.44 -23.51 -14.52
N PRO A 490 9.93 -24.76 -14.60
CA PRO A 490 10.25 -25.81 -13.64
C PRO A 490 11.75 -26.09 -13.60
N SER A 491 12.29 -26.32 -12.41
CA SER A 491 13.69 -26.71 -12.24
C SER A 491 13.92 -27.59 -11.01
N GLY A 492 14.82 -28.58 -11.15
CA GLY A 492 15.27 -29.43 -10.04
C GLY A 492 14.16 -30.29 -9.41
N GLU A 493 13.13 -30.65 -10.18
CA GLU A 493 11.99 -31.43 -9.66
C GLU A 493 12.34 -32.90 -9.44
N PHE A 494 13.10 -33.50 -10.34
CA PHE A 494 13.48 -34.91 -10.26
C PHE A 494 14.97 -35.05 -10.50
N LEU A 495 15.61 -35.93 -9.77
CA LEU A 495 17.02 -36.26 -9.96
C LEU A 495 17.36 -37.60 -9.33
N ASN A 496 18.44 -38.21 -9.80
CA ASN A 496 19.07 -39.35 -9.13
C ASN A 496 20.38 -38.89 -8.48
N GLU A 497 20.54 -39.18 -7.18
CA GLU A 497 21.83 -39.09 -6.51
C GLU A 497 22.43 -40.50 -6.45
N ALA A 498 23.69 -40.68 -6.81
CA ALA A 498 24.30 -42.00 -6.83
C ALA A 498 25.71 -42.00 -6.21
N LYS A 499 26.13 -43.16 -5.72
CA LYS A 499 27.51 -43.45 -5.32
C LYS A 499 27.89 -44.89 -5.62
N ILE A 500 29.19 -45.11 -5.77
CA ILE A 500 29.79 -46.45 -5.78
C ILE A 500 29.73 -46.98 -4.34
N ASN A 501 28.98 -48.07 -4.14
CA ASN A 501 28.85 -48.73 -2.85
C ASN A 501 29.97 -49.75 -2.64
N SER A 502 30.28 -50.52 -3.67
CA SER A 502 31.40 -51.47 -3.71
C SER A 502 31.76 -51.76 -5.17
N GLU A 503 33.03 -52.02 -5.46
CA GLU A 503 33.46 -52.42 -6.80
C GLU A 503 34.72 -53.29 -6.71
N ASN A 504 34.95 -54.09 -7.75
CA ASN A 504 36.22 -54.77 -7.96
C ASN A 504 36.46 -54.96 -9.48
N LYS A 505 37.29 -55.94 -9.83
CA LYS A 505 37.65 -56.25 -11.23
C LYS A 505 36.60 -57.04 -12.01
N THR A 506 35.46 -57.37 -11.41
CA THR A 506 34.41 -58.21 -12.00
C THR A 506 33.00 -57.69 -11.70
N PHE A 507 32.84 -56.60 -10.93
CA PHE A 507 31.54 -56.02 -10.66
C PHE A 507 31.62 -54.54 -10.28
N THR A 508 30.51 -53.83 -10.51
CA THR A 508 30.19 -52.55 -9.90
C THR A 508 28.88 -52.66 -9.13
N GLU A 509 28.89 -52.24 -7.88
CA GLU A 509 27.71 -52.08 -7.03
C GLU A 509 27.50 -50.61 -6.72
N VAL A 510 26.31 -50.13 -7.03
CA VAL A 510 25.90 -48.74 -6.85
C VAL A 510 24.75 -48.63 -5.87
N ALA A 511 24.69 -47.49 -5.19
CA ALA A 511 23.54 -47.06 -4.42
C ALA A 511 22.99 -45.77 -5.05
N ILE A 512 21.71 -45.77 -5.40
CA ILE A 512 21.02 -44.70 -6.15
C ILE A 512 19.81 -44.26 -5.33
N TRP A 513 19.66 -42.95 -5.13
CA TRP A 513 18.49 -42.31 -4.52
C TRP A 513 17.72 -41.58 -5.60
N SER A 514 16.51 -42.05 -5.90
CA SER A 514 15.58 -41.34 -6.77
C SER A 514 14.83 -40.30 -5.97
N ASN A 515 14.95 -39.04 -6.35
CA ASN A 515 14.40 -37.89 -5.64
C ASN A 515 13.19 -37.34 -6.38
N ASN A 516 12.07 -37.13 -5.68
CA ASN A 516 10.95 -36.29 -6.09
C ASN A 516 10.93 -35.02 -5.24
N ARG A 517 11.36 -33.92 -5.85
CA ARG A 517 11.31 -32.55 -5.34
C ARG A 517 10.38 -31.71 -6.22
N SER A 518 9.33 -32.29 -6.80
CA SER A 518 8.39 -31.57 -7.66
C SER A 518 7.75 -30.38 -6.95
N ALA A 519 7.47 -29.32 -7.72
CA ALA A 519 6.78 -28.12 -7.25
C ALA A 519 6.06 -27.34 -8.36
N TRP A 520 6.06 -27.82 -9.62
CA TRP A 520 5.29 -27.23 -10.73
C TRP A 520 4.30 -28.22 -11.39
N PRO A 521 3.19 -28.56 -10.71
CA PRO A 521 2.98 -28.46 -9.27
C PRO A 521 3.67 -29.63 -8.52
N ALA A 522 3.65 -29.62 -7.19
CA ALA A 522 4.01 -30.80 -6.41
C ALA A 522 3.11 -31.99 -6.80
N ARG A 523 3.70 -33.17 -7.04
CA ARG A 523 2.98 -34.33 -7.60
C ARG A 523 3.64 -35.66 -7.26
N VAL A 524 2.92 -36.76 -7.46
CA VAL A 524 3.36 -38.12 -7.09
C VAL A 524 3.35 -39.06 -8.30
N PRO A 525 4.32 -38.92 -9.24
CA PRO A 525 4.46 -39.85 -10.35
C PRO A 525 4.99 -41.20 -9.86
N ARG A 526 4.76 -42.26 -10.64
CA ARG A 526 5.36 -43.57 -10.37
C ARG A 526 6.76 -43.61 -10.97
N LEU A 527 7.79 -43.43 -10.15
CA LEU A 527 9.16 -43.27 -10.66
C LEU A 527 9.74 -44.58 -11.23
N MET A 528 10.59 -44.42 -12.24
CA MET A 528 11.47 -45.44 -12.80
C MET A 528 12.81 -44.79 -13.14
N PHE A 529 13.91 -45.54 -13.10
CA PHE A 529 15.18 -45.08 -13.69
C PHE A 529 15.86 -46.18 -14.50
N ARG A 530 16.81 -45.78 -15.34
CA ARG A 530 17.67 -46.70 -16.11
C ARG A 530 19.13 -46.48 -15.77
N TYR A 531 19.89 -47.56 -15.68
CA TYR A 531 21.35 -47.53 -15.47
C TYR A 531 22.04 -48.23 -16.64
N PHE A 532 22.80 -47.46 -17.40
CA PHE A 532 23.41 -47.85 -18.66
C PHE A 532 24.85 -48.32 -18.47
N VAL A 533 25.18 -49.44 -19.12
CA VAL A 533 26.49 -50.08 -19.14
C VAL A 533 26.93 -50.43 -20.55
N ASP A 534 28.20 -50.21 -20.87
CA ASP A 534 28.83 -50.62 -22.11
C ASP A 534 29.59 -51.93 -21.83
N LEU A 535 29.19 -53.02 -22.48
CA LEU A 535 29.75 -54.35 -22.23
C LEU A 535 30.72 -54.80 -23.34
N SER A 536 31.17 -53.88 -24.19
CA SER A 536 32.02 -54.19 -25.34
C SER A 536 33.29 -54.95 -24.96
N GLU A 537 33.90 -54.67 -23.81
CA GLU A 537 35.10 -55.34 -23.32
C GLU A 537 34.89 -56.83 -23.00
N GLY A 538 33.70 -57.20 -22.54
CA GLY A 538 33.35 -58.59 -22.30
C GLY A 538 33.01 -59.34 -23.59
N PHE A 539 32.26 -58.70 -24.49
CA PHE A 539 31.91 -59.25 -25.80
C PHE A 539 33.16 -59.48 -26.67
N ASP A 540 34.14 -58.56 -26.64
CA ASP A 540 35.44 -58.71 -27.33
C ASP A 540 36.24 -59.93 -26.84
N LEU A 541 36.00 -60.38 -25.61
CA LEU A 541 36.58 -61.58 -25.02
C LEU A 541 35.75 -62.86 -25.23
N GLY A 542 34.60 -62.74 -25.90
CA GLY A 542 33.70 -63.84 -26.25
C GLY A 542 32.69 -64.23 -25.18
N TYR A 543 32.42 -63.35 -24.23
CA TYR A 543 31.32 -63.50 -23.27
C TYR A 543 30.00 -62.98 -23.86
N ASP A 544 28.87 -63.39 -23.28
CA ASP A 544 27.55 -62.93 -23.66
C ASP A 544 26.73 -62.46 -22.44
N LEU A 545 25.54 -61.89 -22.69
CA LEU A 545 24.68 -61.36 -21.62
C LEU A 545 24.37 -62.35 -20.50
N SER A 546 24.34 -63.66 -20.79
CA SER A 546 24.03 -64.67 -19.78
C SER A 546 25.16 -64.92 -18.77
N ASP A 547 26.37 -64.42 -19.06
CA ASP A 547 27.49 -64.42 -18.13
C ASP A 547 27.33 -63.36 -17.03
N TYR A 548 26.57 -62.29 -17.29
CA TYR A 548 26.35 -61.18 -16.37
C TYR A 548 25.17 -61.45 -15.44
N THR A 549 25.31 -61.03 -14.18
CA THR A 549 24.25 -61.13 -13.18
C THR A 549 23.90 -59.75 -12.64
N VAL A 550 22.61 -59.44 -12.63
CA VAL A 550 22.06 -58.30 -11.91
C VAL A 550 21.57 -58.80 -10.55
N SER A 551 22.14 -58.27 -9.48
CA SER A 551 21.66 -58.52 -8.12
C SER A 551 21.17 -57.23 -7.49
N PHE A 552 20.07 -57.35 -6.75
CA PHE A 552 19.27 -56.22 -6.29
C PHE A 552 18.84 -56.47 -4.85
N ASN A 553 19.03 -55.49 -3.97
CA ASN A 553 18.81 -55.68 -2.53
C ASN A 553 17.90 -54.61 -1.91
N THR A 554 16.80 -54.27 -2.59
CA THR A 554 15.70 -53.49 -2.00
C THR A 554 14.35 -54.14 -2.27
N SER A 555 13.41 -53.97 -1.33
CA SER A 555 12.05 -54.48 -1.43
C SER A 555 11.09 -53.52 -2.13
N ASN A 556 11.49 -52.27 -2.36
CA ASN A 556 10.58 -51.18 -2.75
C ASN A 556 10.52 -50.94 -4.27
N ALA A 557 11.39 -51.62 -5.02
CA ALA A 557 11.43 -51.58 -6.47
C ALA A 557 11.68 -52.97 -7.05
N THR A 558 11.55 -53.09 -8.37
CA THR A 558 11.92 -54.27 -9.15
C THR A 558 12.96 -53.87 -10.19
N ALA A 559 13.98 -54.68 -10.37
CA ALA A 559 14.97 -54.52 -11.43
C ALA A 559 14.77 -55.57 -12.53
N SER A 560 14.97 -55.17 -13.78
CA SER A 560 15.10 -56.11 -14.90
C SER A 560 16.45 -56.84 -14.86
N ASP A 561 16.59 -57.89 -15.68
CA ASP A 561 17.91 -58.30 -16.17
C ASP A 561 18.47 -57.22 -17.12
N LEU A 562 19.65 -57.42 -17.69
CA LEU A 562 20.20 -56.49 -18.70
C LEU A 562 19.32 -56.48 -19.96
N LEU A 563 18.89 -55.30 -20.35
CA LEU A 563 18.11 -55.02 -21.55
C LEU A 563 18.99 -54.28 -22.56
N ALA A 564 18.82 -54.55 -23.85
CA ALA A 564 19.58 -53.87 -24.90
C ALA A 564 19.08 -52.44 -25.11
N TRP A 565 19.99 -51.48 -25.11
CA TRP A 565 19.75 -50.13 -25.63
C TRP A 565 20.21 -50.03 -27.08
N ASP A 566 21.45 -50.46 -27.36
CA ASP A 566 22.00 -50.65 -28.70
C ASP A 566 22.87 -51.91 -28.71
N GLU A 567 22.36 -52.99 -29.31
CA GLU A 567 23.07 -54.27 -29.39
C GLU A 567 24.35 -54.16 -30.24
N GLU A 568 24.39 -53.29 -31.26
CA GLU A 568 25.52 -53.16 -32.19
C GLU A 568 26.74 -52.55 -31.49
N SER A 569 26.49 -51.57 -30.61
CA SER A 569 27.53 -50.94 -29.78
C SER A 569 27.73 -51.63 -28.42
N HIS A 570 27.01 -52.73 -28.15
CA HIS A 570 27.04 -53.44 -26.87
C HIS A 570 26.65 -52.58 -25.66
N LEU A 571 25.72 -51.63 -25.88
CA LEU A 571 25.18 -50.75 -24.85
C LEU A 571 23.89 -51.34 -24.29
N TYR A 572 23.88 -51.58 -22.98
CA TYR A 572 22.79 -52.22 -22.25
C TYR A 572 22.36 -51.37 -21.07
N TYR A 573 21.24 -51.72 -20.45
CA TYR A 573 20.78 -51.06 -19.23
C TYR A 573 20.01 -52.00 -18.31
N VAL A 574 19.95 -51.60 -17.03
CA VAL A 574 19.02 -52.16 -16.05
C VAL A 574 17.88 -51.17 -15.85
N GLU A 575 16.64 -51.62 -16.01
CA GLU A 575 15.44 -50.85 -15.70
C GLU A 575 15.01 -51.12 -14.27
N VAL A 576 14.87 -50.06 -13.47
CA VAL A 576 14.41 -50.14 -12.09
C VAL A 576 13.10 -49.38 -11.93
N VAL A 577 12.04 -50.10 -11.57
CA VAL A 577 10.69 -49.57 -11.43
C VAL A 577 10.27 -49.62 -9.96
N PHE A 578 9.87 -48.49 -9.39
CA PHE A 578 9.29 -48.47 -8.05
C PHE A 578 7.90 -49.10 -8.05
N LYS A 579 7.59 -49.82 -6.96
CA LYS A 579 6.28 -50.48 -6.80
C LYS A 579 5.18 -49.44 -6.66
N GLU A 580 3.96 -49.85 -7.00
CA GLU A 580 2.78 -48.98 -6.99
C GLU A 580 2.43 -48.44 -5.59
N ASP A 581 2.73 -49.21 -4.53
CA ASP A 581 2.52 -48.82 -3.14
C ASP A 581 3.68 -47.98 -2.55
N VAL A 582 4.72 -47.69 -3.33
CA VAL A 582 5.86 -46.87 -2.91
C VAL A 582 5.69 -45.47 -3.49
N LEU A 583 5.14 -44.58 -2.67
CA LEU A 583 4.91 -43.18 -3.03
C LEU A 583 6.16 -42.36 -2.72
N ILE A 584 6.77 -41.78 -3.75
CA ILE A 584 7.91 -40.87 -3.63
C ILE A 584 7.40 -39.47 -3.94
N PHE A 585 7.32 -38.59 -2.94
CA PHE A 585 6.65 -37.28 -3.03
C PHE A 585 7.29 -36.23 -2.10
N PRO A 586 7.15 -34.92 -2.37
CA PRO A 586 7.77 -33.85 -1.58
C PRO A 586 7.12 -33.64 -0.19
N GLY A 587 7.14 -34.67 0.67
CA GLY A 587 6.43 -34.71 1.96
C GLY A 587 7.30 -34.87 3.21
N GLY A 588 8.62 -35.03 3.06
CA GLY A 588 9.51 -35.34 4.19
C GLY A 588 10.77 -36.10 3.80
N GLN A 589 11.75 -36.16 4.71
CA GLN A 589 13.09 -36.69 4.44
C GLN A 589 13.14 -38.12 3.89
N SER A 590 12.15 -38.96 4.22
CA SER A 590 12.07 -40.34 3.73
C SER A 590 11.07 -40.44 2.56
N GLU A 591 10.13 -39.52 2.49
CA GLU A 591 9.04 -39.49 1.53
C GLU A 591 9.51 -38.96 0.16
N TYR A 592 10.43 -37.99 0.14
CA TYR A 592 10.89 -37.37 -1.12
C TYR A 592 11.91 -38.19 -1.89
N ARG A 593 12.47 -39.25 -1.30
CA ARG A 593 13.49 -40.07 -1.95
C ARG A 593 13.50 -41.50 -1.48
N GLU A 594 13.85 -42.41 -2.38
CA GLU A 594 13.96 -43.84 -2.09
C GLU A 594 15.32 -44.38 -2.56
N GLU A 595 15.95 -45.23 -1.73
CA GLU A 595 17.24 -45.86 -2.05
C GLU A 595 17.07 -47.19 -2.79
N VAL A 596 17.89 -47.36 -3.82
CA VAL A 596 18.09 -48.62 -4.52
C VAL A 596 19.56 -49.00 -4.50
N GLN A 597 19.87 -50.22 -4.04
CA GLN A 597 21.18 -50.83 -4.19
C GLN A 597 21.13 -51.96 -5.21
N MET A 598 22.00 -51.89 -6.20
CA MET A 598 22.11 -52.91 -7.24
C MET A 598 23.57 -53.14 -7.64
N ARG A 599 23.84 -54.34 -8.15
CA ARG A 599 25.15 -54.77 -8.62
C ARG A 599 25.02 -55.51 -9.93
N ILE A 600 25.88 -55.15 -10.88
CA ILE A 600 26.10 -55.89 -12.12
C ILE A 600 27.46 -56.59 -11.98
N ALA A 601 27.48 -57.92 -12.14
CA ALA A 601 28.64 -58.74 -11.83
C ALA A 601 28.86 -59.89 -12.80
N LEU A 602 30.14 -60.17 -13.08
CA LEU A 602 30.64 -61.41 -13.66
C LEU A 602 31.13 -62.36 -12.55
N PRO A 603 31.22 -63.68 -12.80
CA PRO A 603 31.80 -64.62 -11.84
C PRO A 603 33.27 -64.27 -11.53
N ASP A 604 33.68 -64.40 -10.27
CA ASP A 604 35.05 -64.10 -9.79
C ASP A 604 36.18 -64.88 -10.51
N THR A 605 35.84 -65.91 -11.30
CA THR A 605 36.79 -66.67 -12.12
C THR A 605 37.15 -65.98 -13.44
N TYR A 606 36.46 -64.91 -13.81
CA TYR A 606 36.63 -64.20 -15.08
C TYR A 606 37.85 -63.27 -15.01
N PRO A 607 38.53 -63.02 -16.15
CA PRO A 607 39.66 -62.11 -16.20
C PRO A 607 39.23 -60.66 -15.91
N ALA A 608 40.15 -59.88 -15.36
CA ALA A 608 39.88 -58.50 -14.95
C ALA A 608 39.55 -57.57 -16.12
N GLU A 609 40.00 -57.94 -17.32
CA GLU A 609 39.80 -57.20 -18.56
C GLU A 609 38.37 -57.37 -19.14
N ALA A 610 37.54 -58.24 -18.54
CA ALA A 610 36.16 -58.48 -18.96
C ALA A 610 35.13 -57.54 -18.30
N TRP A 611 35.60 -56.63 -17.43
CA TRP A 611 34.76 -55.65 -16.73
C TRP A 611 35.51 -54.31 -16.67
N ASP A 612 35.01 -53.31 -17.37
CA ASP A 612 35.54 -51.95 -17.30
C ASP A 612 34.39 -50.96 -17.10
N PRO A 613 34.09 -50.51 -15.87
CA PRO A 613 32.97 -49.59 -15.67
C PRO A 613 33.28 -48.17 -16.18
N THR A 614 34.49 -47.86 -16.66
CA THR A 614 34.86 -46.48 -16.99
C THR A 614 34.30 -45.98 -18.32
N ASN A 615 33.84 -46.88 -19.20
CA ASN A 615 33.09 -46.58 -20.43
C ASN A 615 31.57 -46.53 -20.18
N ASP A 616 31.06 -47.12 -19.10
CA ASP A 616 29.63 -47.10 -18.73
C ASP A 616 29.08 -45.68 -18.61
N PHE A 617 28.06 -45.34 -19.39
CA PHE A 617 27.45 -44.02 -19.40
C PHE A 617 26.98 -43.58 -18.00
N SER A 618 26.29 -44.47 -17.26
CA SER A 618 25.77 -44.18 -15.93
C SER A 618 26.84 -44.19 -14.82
N TYR A 619 28.03 -44.75 -15.05
CA TYR A 619 29.13 -44.71 -14.08
C TYR A 619 29.89 -43.38 -14.12
N GLN A 620 29.86 -42.67 -15.24
CA GLN A 620 30.62 -41.44 -15.44
C GLN A 620 30.34 -40.41 -14.33
N GLY A 621 31.41 -39.88 -13.73
CA GLY A 621 31.33 -38.86 -12.67
C GLY A 621 31.02 -39.42 -11.26
N MET A 622 30.74 -40.72 -11.12
CA MET A 622 30.47 -41.31 -9.81
C MET A 622 31.74 -41.45 -8.95
N THR A 623 31.54 -41.34 -7.63
CA THR A 623 32.56 -41.63 -6.61
C THR A 623 31.93 -42.45 -5.49
N ASN A 624 32.68 -42.73 -4.42
CA ASN A 624 32.12 -43.34 -3.21
C ASN A 624 31.31 -42.37 -2.32
N SER A 625 31.19 -41.12 -2.74
CA SER A 625 30.37 -40.09 -2.08
C SER A 625 29.08 -39.87 -2.87
N LEU A 626 27.96 -39.74 -2.16
CA LEU A 626 26.65 -39.49 -2.76
C LEU A 626 26.63 -38.11 -3.42
N ALA A 627 26.30 -38.06 -4.70
CA ALA A 627 26.15 -36.84 -5.47
C ALA A 627 25.12 -37.04 -6.59
N GLU A 628 24.53 -35.96 -7.09
CA GLU A 628 23.68 -36.00 -8.28
C GLU A 628 24.45 -36.62 -9.47
N ASN A 629 23.79 -37.54 -10.18
CA ASN A 629 24.30 -38.12 -11.41
C ASN A 629 23.24 -37.99 -12.52
N PRO A 630 23.40 -37.04 -13.45
CA PRO A 630 22.44 -36.82 -14.52
C PRO A 630 22.45 -37.94 -15.57
N ASN A 631 23.44 -38.84 -15.57
CA ASN A 631 23.51 -39.97 -16.52
C ASN A 631 22.72 -41.21 -16.05
N ILE A 632 21.91 -41.05 -15.01
CA ILE A 632 20.93 -42.04 -14.57
C ILE A 632 19.55 -41.37 -14.76
N PRO A 633 18.95 -41.46 -15.96
CA PRO A 633 17.70 -40.78 -16.25
C PRO A 633 16.55 -41.34 -15.43
N ILE A 634 15.63 -40.46 -15.07
CA ILE A 634 14.44 -40.76 -14.28
C ILE A 634 13.19 -40.47 -15.10
N TYR A 635 12.20 -41.36 -14.99
CA TYR A 635 11.00 -41.38 -15.81
C TYR A 635 9.77 -41.52 -14.92
N ASP A 636 8.62 -41.11 -15.44
CA ASP A 636 7.33 -41.59 -14.96
C ASP A 636 6.99 -42.90 -15.66
N PHE A 637 6.98 -43.99 -14.92
CA PHE A 637 6.64 -45.32 -15.41
C PHE A 637 5.23 -45.39 -16.03
N SER A 638 4.30 -44.59 -15.53
CA SER A 638 2.90 -44.64 -15.96
C SER A 638 2.72 -44.09 -17.37
N THR A 639 3.53 -43.11 -17.75
CA THR A 639 3.44 -42.38 -19.02
C THR A 639 4.61 -42.70 -19.95
N GLY A 640 5.73 -43.21 -19.43
CA GLY A 640 7.00 -43.37 -20.13
C GLY A 640 7.79 -42.07 -20.30
N ALA A 641 7.30 -40.95 -19.79
CA ALA A 641 7.93 -39.64 -19.96
C ALA A 641 9.26 -39.56 -19.19
N LEU A 642 10.31 -39.07 -19.85
CA LEU A 642 11.56 -38.68 -19.21
C LEU A 642 11.32 -37.43 -18.35
N LEU A 643 11.51 -37.56 -17.04
CA LEU A 643 11.31 -36.47 -16.09
C LEU A 643 12.58 -35.66 -15.85
N ALA A 644 13.75 -36.31 -15.80
CA ALA A 644 15.05 -35.65 -15.68
C ALA A 644 16.21 -36.58 -16.05
N GLY A 645 17.41 -36.00 -16.19
CA GLY A 645 18.62 -36.71 -16.57
C GLY A 645 18.77 -36.87 -18.08
N ASN A 646 19.85 -37.55 -18.48
CA ASN A 646 20.25 -37.75 -19.86
C ASN A 646 20.23 -39.24 -20.18
N GLU A 647 19.82 -39.57 -21.40
CA GLU A 647 20.02 -40.88 -22.00
C GLU A 647 21.31 -40.88 -22.86
N PRO A 648 21.95 -42.04 -23.10
CA PRO A 648 23.07 -42.14 -24.04
C PRO A 648 22.72 -41.58 -25.44
N ASP A 649 23.70 -41.00 -26.13
CA ASP A 649 23.59 -40.44 -27.49
C ASP A 649 22.51 -39.35 -27.71
N GLY A 650 22.01 -38.74 -26.62
CA GLY A 650 20.92 -37.76 -26.66
C GLY A 650 19.52 -38.38 -26.52
N GLY A 651 19.45 -39.69 -26.26
CA GLY A 651 18.22 -40.44 -26.08
C GLY A 651 17.55 -40.88 -27.37
N ASN A 652 16.43 -41.58 -27.24
CA ASN A 652 15.56 -41.93 -28.35
C ASN A 652 14.52 -40.82 -28.59
N ILE A 653 14.90 -39.53 -28.48
CA ILE A 653 13.95 -38.42 -28.64
C ILE A 653 14.01 -37.95 -30.10
N PRO A 654 12.88 -37.95 -30.82
CA PRO A 654 12.88 -37.47 -32.19
C PRO A 654 13.07 -35.95 -32.24
N THR A 655 13.74 -35.46 -33.27
CA THR A 655 13.79 -34.04 -33.60
C THR A 655 12.58 -33.66 -34.43
N ALA A 656 11.76 -32.74 -33.94
CA ALA A 656 10.64 -32.13 -34.66
C ALA A 656 11.12 -30.89 -35.42
N SER A 657 10.92 -30.90 -36.74
CA SER A 657 11.24 -29.76 -37.60
C SER A 657 10.30 -29.74 -38.80
N PHE A 658 9.79 -28.55 -39.13
CA PHE A 658 8.95 -28.36 -40.30
C PHE A 658 9.09 -27.00 -40.95
N THR A 659 8.49 -26.87 -42.14
CA THR A 659 8.27 -25.60 -42.83
C THR A 659 6.79 -25.39 -43.09
N ALA A 660 6.33 -24.14 -43.05
CA ALA A 660 4.98 -23.74 -43.44
C ALA A 660 5.05 -22.75 -44.60
N THR A 661 4.24 -22.92 -45.63
CA THR A 661 4.24 -22.02 -46.79
C THR A 661 2.84 -21.77 -47.37
N PRO A 662 2.43 -20.49 -47.55
CA PRO A 662 3.03 -19.26 -47.00
C PRO A 662 2.75 -19.10 -45.49
N GLU A 663 3.64 -18.44 -44.74
CA GLU A 663 3.43 -18.12 -43.31
C GLU A 663 2.54 -16.88 -43.09
N LYS A 664 2.24 -16.13 -44.17
CA LYS A 664 1.45 -14.90 -44.10
C LYS A 664 0.65 -14.66 -45.39
N GLY A 665 -0.59 -14.19 -45.27
CA GLY A 665 -1.42 -13.74 -46.40
C GLY A 665 -2.85 -13.35 -45.99
N PHE A 666 -3.68 -12.95 -46.95
CA PHE A 666 -5.09 -12.62 -46.71
C PHE A 666 -5.97 -13.87 -46.63
N GLY A 667 -6.96 -13.87 -45.74
CA GLY A 667 -7.90 -14.97 -45.58
C GLY A 667 -8.94 -15.08 -46.71
N PRO A 668 -9.47 -16.29 -47.01
CA PRO A 668 -9.03 -17.58 -46.49
C PRO A 668 -7.64 -17.96 -47.02
N LEU A 669 -6.74 -18.36 -46.10
CA LEU A 669 -5.33 -18.64 -46.40
C LEU A 669 -5.06 -20.14 -46.31
N THR A 670 -4.76 -20.77 -47.45
CA THR A 670 -4.31 -22.17 -47.49
C THR A 670 -2.79 -22.24 -47.28
N VAL A 671 -2.36 -22.96 -46.25
CA VAL A 671 -0.96 -23.17 -45.86
C VAL A 671 -0.59 -24.64 -46.00
N ASN A 672 0.55 -24.89 -46.63
CA ASN A 672 1.15 -26.23 -46.74
C ASN A 672 2.24 -26.40 -45.69
N PHE A 673 2.14 -27.49 -44.93
CA PHE A 673 3.08 -27.88 -43.88
C PHE A 673 3.88 -29.11 -44.32
N ASP A 674 5.20 -29.07 -44.13
CA ASP A 674 6.12 -30.16 -44.46
C ASP A 674 7.10 -30.42 -43.31
N ALA A 675 6.94 -31.56 -42.63
CA ALA A 675 7.74 -32.04 -41.51
C ALA A 675 8.86 -33.02 -41.93
N SER A 676 9.19 -33.12 -43.23
CA SER A 676 10.19 -34.05 -43.76
C SER A 676 11.60 -33.88 -43.19
N ALA A 677 11.88 -32.74 -42.56
CA ALA A 677 13.14 -32.45 -41.87
C ALA A 677 13.20 -33.01 -40.43
N SER A 678 12.11 -33.58 -39.92
CA SER A 678 12.10 -34.27 -38.63
C SER A 678 12.86 -35.60 -38.73
N SER A 679 13.57 -35.97 -37.66
CA SER A 679 14.44 -37.14 -37.66
C SER A 679 14.47 -37.83 -36.31
N ASP A 680 14.55 -39.15 -36.30
CA ASP A 680 14.79 -39.93 -35.10
C ASP A 680 16.28 -40.32 -35.03
N PRO A 681 16.97 -40.17 -33.88
CA PRO A 681 18.37 -40.57 -33.72
C PRO A 681 18.65 -42.04 -34.06
N ASN A 682 17.68 -42.92 -33.82
CA ASN A 682 17.75 -44.36 -34.05
C ASN A 682 17.03 -44.80 -35.34
N ASN A 683 16.61 -43.83 -36.17
CA ASN A 683 15.79 -44.04 -37.37
C ASN A 683 14.49 -44.82 -37.11
N GLU A 684 13.90 -44.70 -35.92
CA GLU A 684 12.57 -45.24 -35.68
C GLU A 684 11.51 -44.58 -36.58
N PRO A 685 10.46 -45.31 -36.99
CA PRO A 685 9.30 -44.72 -37.64
C PRO A 685 8.65 -43.64 -36.78
N LEU A 686 8.43 -42.48 -37.40
CA LEU A 686 7.81 -41.32 -36.76
C LEU A 686 6.33 -41.21 -37.12
N SER A 687 5.54 -40.78 -36.13
CA SER A 687 4.17 -40.31 -36.30
C SER A 687 4.13 -38.79 -36.11
N PHE A 688 3.23 -38.13 -36.84
CA PHE A 688 3.16 -36.68 -36.96
C PHE A 688 1.73 -36.25 -36.71
N ILE A 689 1.52 -35.41 -35.70
CA ILE A 689 0.24 -34.79 -35.38
C ILE A 689 0.42 -33.28 -35.47
N TRP A 690 -0.53 -32.64 -36.13
CA TRP A 690 -0.58 -31.19 -36.27
C TRP A 690 -1.72 -30.63 -35.44
N ASP A 691 -1.44 -29.55 -34.73
CA ASP A 691 -2.44 -28.60 -34.24
C ASP A 691 -2.21 -27.30 -35.00
N PHE A 692 -3.20 -26.83 -35.76
CA PHE A 692 -3.04 -25.63 -36.56
C PHE A 692 -3.22 -24.34 -35.76
N GLY A 693 -3.59 -24.43 -34.49
CA GLY A 693 -3.79 -23.30 -33.59
C GLY A 693 -5.15 -22.59 -33.74
N ASP A 694 -6.04 -23.13 -34.57
CA ASP A 694 -7.41 -22.63 -34.80
C ASP A 694 -8.50 -23.62 -34.37
N GLY A 695 -8.13 -24.63 -33.57
CA GLY A 695 -9.00 -25.71 -33.11
C GLY A 695 -9.10 -26.90 -34.08
N ASN A 696 -8.50 -26.81 -35.28
CA ASN A 696 -8.39 -27.95 -36.19
C ASN A 696 -7.05 -28.67 -36.03
N THR A 697 -7.07 -29.97 -36.29
CA THR A 697 -5.90 -30.85 -36.22
C THR A 697 -5.66 -31.58 -37.54
N GLY A 698 -4.42 -32.04 -37.73
CA GLY A 698 -3.99 -32.81 -38.89
C GLY A 698 -3.06 -33.95 -38.51
N SER A 699 -2.68 -34.77 -39.49
CA SER A 699 -1.70 -35.85 -39.28
C SER A 699 -0.90 -36.15 -40.54
N GLY A 700 0.26 -36.77 -40.36
CA GLY A 700 1.17 -37.17 -41.44
C GLY A 700 2.32 -36.18 -41.68
N VAL A 701 3.33 -36.64 -42.43
CA VAL A 701 4.58 -35.89 -42.70
C VAL A 701 4.30 -34.55 -43.39
N THR A 702 3.25 -34.50 -44.20
CA THR A 702 2.79 -33.28 -44.86
C THR A 702 1.31 -33.09 -44.57
N ALA A 703 0.89 -31.84 -44.37
CA ALA A 703 -0.50 -31.47 -44.15
C ALA A 703 -0.83 -30.18 -44.91
N GLU A 704 -2.08 -30.01 -45.31
CA GLU A 704 -2.61 -28.78 -45.89
C GLU A 704 -3.76 -28.32 -45.01
N HIS A 705 -3.75 -27.05 -44.60
CA HIS A 705 -4.83 -26.46 -43.81
C HIS A 705 -5.22 -25.10 -44.37
N THR A 706 -6.50 -24.78 -44.31
CA THR A 706 -7.03 -23.48 -44.75
C THR A 706 -7.59 -22.73 -43.56
N TYR A 707 -6.91 -21.66 -43.18
CA TYR A 707 -7.38 -20.75 -42.15
C TYR A 707 -8.45 -19.83 -42.73
N THR A 708 -9.68 -19.96 -42.23
CA THR A 708 -10.83 -19.16 -42.69
C THR A 708 -11.10 -17.96 -41.79
N THR A 709 -10.53 -17.94 -40.60
CA THR A 709 -10.59 -16.83 -39.64
C THR A 709 -9.31 -16.00 -39.71
N PHE A 710 -9.44 -14.69 -39.52
CA PHE A 710 -8.31 -13.77 -39.49
C PHE A 710 -7.66 -13.78 -38.10
N GLY A 711 -6.35 -13.57 -38.04
CA GLY A 711 -5.59 -13.61 -36.79
C GLY A 711 -4.21 -14.24 -36.95
N THR A 712 -3.55 -14.42 -35.81
CA THR A 712 -2.26 -15.10 -35.74
C THR A 712 -2.46 -16.45 -35.07
N PHE A 713 -2.07 -17.52 -35.75
CA PHE A 713 -2.23 -18.89 -35.29
C PHE A 713 -0.86 -19.51 -35.02
N SER A 714 -0.73 -20.20 -33.89
CA SER A 714 0.48 -20.98 -33.58
C SER A 714 0.27 -22.41 -34.08
N ALA A 715 0.82 -22.73 -35.26
CA ALA A 715 0.79 -24.07 -35.78
C ALA A 715 1.88 -24.90 -35.09
N MET A 716 1.48 -25.97 -34.41
CA MET A 716 2.34 -26.86 -33.64
C MET A 716 2.39 -28.24 -34.29
N LEU A 717 3.60 -28.71 -34.54
CA LEU A 717 3.89 -30.09 -34.89
C LEU A 717 4.26 -30.87 -33.63
N THR A 718 3.64 -32.03 -33.43
CA THR A 718 4.11 -33.05 -32.49
C THR A 718 4.60 -34.27 -33.27
N VAL A 719 5.88 -34.59 -33.12
CA VAL A 719 6.50 -35.79 -33.70
C VAL A 719 6.69 -36.81 -32.60
N THR A 720 6.17 -38.03 -32.79
CA THR A 720 6.29 -39.12 -31.80
C THR A 720 6.87 -40.37 -32.46
N ASN A 721 7.91 -40.97 -31.88
CA ASN A 721 8.47 -42.23 -32.40
C ASN A 721 7.72 -43.48 -31.89
N LEU A 722 8.18 -44.67 -32.29
CA LEU A 722 7.53 -45.93 -31.92
C LEU A 722 7.59 -46.22 -30.41
N SER A 723 8.60 -45.67 -29.74
CA SER A 723 8.77 -45.76 -28.29
C SER A 723 7.82 -44.82 -27.53
N GLY A 724 7.00 -44.03 -28.23
CA GLY A 724 6.03 -43.11 -27.62
C GLY A 724 6.64 -41.79 -27.16
N LEU A 725 7.92 -41.53 -27.44
CA LEU A 725 8.60 -40.29 -27.10
C LEU A 725 8.31 -39.23 -28.15
N SER A 726 7.99 -38.01 -27.71
CA SER A 726 7.56 -36.93 -28.59
C SER A 726 8.35 -35.64 -28.41
N GLN A 727 8.57 -34.92 -29.50
CA GLN A 727 9.05 -33.53 -29.49
C GLN A 727 8.07 -32.64 -30.27
N GLN A 728 8.02 -31.37 -29.87
CA GLN A 728 7.22 -30.36 -30.54
C GLN A 728 8.08 -29.31 -31.24
N SER A 729 7.55 -28.78 -32.33
CA SER A 729 8.07 -27.61 -33.04
C SER A 729 6.89 -26.71 -33.38
N GLN A 730 7.09 -25.39 -33.42
CA GLN A 730 6.02 -24.45 -33.70
C GLN A 730 6.43 -23.40 -34.73
N ALA A 731 5.46 -22.91 -35.50
CA ALA A 731 5.59 -21.78 -36.41
C ALA A 731 4.33 -20.91 -36.36
N THR A 732 4.52 -19.62 -36.57
CA THR A 732 3.43 -18.64 -36.54
C THR A 732 2.87 -18.41 -37.93
N ILE A 733 1.55 -18.54 -38.08
CA ILE A 733 0.82 -18.24 -39.32
C ILE A 733 -0.01 -16.97 -39.12
N THR A 734 0.16 -15.96 -39.97
CA THR A 734 -0.61 -14.72 -39.92
C THR A 734 -1.60 -14.64 -41.07
N VAL A 735 -2.89 -14.62 -40.74
CA VAL A 735 -3.99 -14.48 -41.68
C VAL A 735 -4.58 -13.09 -41.53
N GLU A 736 -4.36 -12.24 -42.53
CA GLU A 736 -4.83 -10.86 -42.54
C GLU A 736 -6.27 -10.79 -43.07
N ASP A 737 -7.11 -9.93 -42.48
CA ASP A 737 -8.43 -9.62 -43.04
C ASP A 737 -8.23 -8.73 -44.29
N PRO A 738 -8.85 -9.06 -45.45
CA PRO A 738 -8.91 -8.15 -46.59
C PRO A 738 -9.75 -6.88 -46.32
N ASN A 739 -10.62 -6.87 -45.31
CA ASN A 739 -11.38 -5.70 -44.89
C ASN A 739 -10.53 -4.76 -44.00
N GLN A 740 -10.66 -3.46 -44.18
CA GLN A 740 -9.99 -2.46 -43.34
C GLN A 740 -11.04 -1.75 -42.48
N PRO A 741 -10.72 -1.41 -41.22
CA PRO A 741 -11.68 -0.76 -40.35
C PRO A 741 -12.09 0.62 -40.89
N PRO A 742 -13.33 1.05 -40.64
CA PRO A 742 -13.73 2.41 -40.94
C PRO A 742 -12.92 3.40 -40.10
N VAL A 743 -12.98 4.68 -40.46
CA VAL A 743 -12.40 5.78 -39.70
C VAL A 743 -13.55 6.63 -39.18
N ALA A 744 -13.74 6.64 -37.87
CA ALA A 744 -14.76 7.44 -37.20
C ALA A 744 -14.30 8.90 -37.11
N SER A 745 -15.18 9.82 -37.50
CA SER A 745 -14.93 11.25 -37.37
C SER A 745 -16.24 11.99 -37.23
N PHE A 746 -16.31 12.88 -36.24
CA PHE A 746 -17.45 13.75 -36.08
C PHE A 746 -17.09 15.14 -35.60
N THR A 747 -18.09 16.00 -35.65
CA THR A 747 -18.06 17.31 -35.00
C THR A 747 -19.25 17.45 -34.08
N VAL A 748 -19.05 18.17 -32.97
CA VAL A 748 -20.12 18.58 -32.06
C VAL A 748 -20.16 20.11 -31.99
N THR A 749 -21.35 20.70 -31.99
CA THR A 749 -21.49 22.16 -31.86
C THR A 749 -22.74 22.51 -31.03
N PRO A 750 -22.61 23.36 -29.98
CA PRO A 750 -21.37 23.91 -29.40
C PRO A 750 -20.65 22.90 -28.47
N LEU A 751 -19.33 23.07 -28.29
CA LEU A 751 -18.51 22.26 -27.36
C LEU A 751 -18.69 22.66 -25.88
N THR A 752 -19.28 23.82 -25.60
CA THR A 752 -19.47 24.30 -24.23
C THR A 752 -20.66 25.25 -24.12
N GLY A 753 -21.32 25.24 -22.96
CA GLY A 753 -22.42 26.14 -22.65
C GLY A 753 -23.13 25.82 -21.33
N GLU A 754 -24.15 26.61 -20.99
CA GLU A 754 -24.93 26.48 -19.76
C GLU A 754 -26.00 25.38 -19.89
N ALA A 755 -26.25 24.63 -18.82
CA ALA A 755 -27.40 23.74 -18.75
C ALA A 755 -28.74 24.53 -18.75
N PRO A 756 -29.75 24.16 -19.56
CA PRO A 756 -29.74 23.07 -20.53
C PRO A 756 -29.02 23.45 -21.84
N LEU A 757 -28.01 22.66 -22.23
CA LEU A 757 -27.20 22.88 -23.43
C LEU A 757 -27.69 22.01 -24.59
N ALA A 758 -28.24 22.63 -25.63
CA ALA A 758 -28.56 21.95 -26.89
C ALA A 758 -27.30 21.83 -27.77
N VAL A 759 -26.97 20.62 -28.20
CA VAL A 759 -25.84 20.30 -29.07
C VAL A 759 -26.29 19.54 -30.32
N SER A 760 -25.56 19.70 -31.42
CA SER A 760 -25.73 18.96 -32.67
C SER A 760 -24.46 18.16 -32.95
N LEU A 761 -24.61 16.87 -33.25
CA LEU A 761 -23.56 15.90 -33.54
C LEU A 761 -23.63 15.50 -35.02
N ASP A 762 -22.51 15.61 -35.73
CA ASP A 762 -22.41 15.32 -37.16
C ASP A 762 -21.24 14.38 -37.47
N ALA A 763 -21.56 13.12 -37.79
CA ALA A 763 -20.60 12.06 -38.14
C ALA A 763 -20.35 11.90 -39.65
N SER A 764 -20.77 12.86 -40.48
CA SER A 764 -20.67 12.76 -41.95
C SER A 764 -19.24 12.76 -42.49
N ALA A 765 -18.24 13.03 -41.63
CA ALA A 765 -16.82 12.98 -41.97
C ALA A 765 -16.20 11.58 -41.83
N SER A 766 -16.92 10.62 -41.25
CA SER A 766 -16.46 9.23 -41.15
C SER A 766 -16.36 8.57 -42.53
N THR A 767 -15.34 7.73 -42.73
CA THR A 767 -15.06 7.11 -44.03
C THR A 767 -14.66 5.65 -43.87
N ASP A 768 -14.95 4.83 -44.87
CA ASP A 768 -14.48 3.46 -44.93
C ASP A 768 -13.45 3.28 -46.08
N PRO A 769 -12.27 2.68 -45.84
CA PRO A 769 -11.28 2.46 -46.90
C PRO A 769 -11.73 1.50 -48.00
N ASN A 770 -12.65 0.59 -47.69
CA ASN A 770 -13.23 -0.40 -48.59
C ASN A 770 -14.54 0.08 -49.25
N ASP A 771 -15.04 1.27 -48.86
CA ASP A 771 -16.30 1.89 -49.31
C ASP A 771 -17.54 1.07 -48.89
N ASP A 772 -17.45 0.39 -47.74
CA ASP A 772 -18.55 -0.37 -47.12
C ASP A 772 -19.63 0.54 -46.50
N GLU A 773 -20.85 0.01 -46.30
CA GLU A 773 -21.98 0.77 -45.75
C GLU A 773 -21.84 0.95 -44.24
N LEU A 774 -21.84 2.21 -43.78
CA LEU A 774 -21.59 2.56 -42.37
C LEU A 774 -22.85 2.76 -41.54
N THR A 775 -22.76 2.33 -40.28
CA THR A 775 -23.73 2.56 -39.21
C THR A 775 -23.10 3.40 -38.10
N TYR A 776 -23.93 4.15 -37.36
CA TYR A 776 -23.48 5.15 -36.39
C TYR A 776 -24.24 5.00 -35.07
N SER A 777 -23.52 4.79 -33.98
CA SER A 777 -24.05 4.78 -32.61
C SER A 777 -23.26 5.72 -31.72
N TRP A 778 -23.93 6.31 -30.75
CA TRP A 778 -23.37 7.33 -29.87
C TRP A 778 -23.57 6.92 -28.41
N ASP A 779 -22.52 7.02 -27.61
CA ASP A 779 -22.59 7.20 -26.16
C ASP A 779 -22.46 8.69 -25.87
N LEU A 780 -23.45 9.26 -25.17
CA LEU A 780 -23.50 10.67 -24.87
C LEU A 780 -22.73 11.04 -23.58
N GLY A 781 -22.05 10.07 -22.95
CA GLY A 781 -21.20 10.29 -21.78
C GLY A 781 -21.97 10.54 -20.48
N ASN A 782 -23.29 10.36 -20.49
CA ASN A 782 -24.19 10.54 -19.36
C ASN A 782 -25.07 9.30 -19.10
N GLY A 783 -24.70 8.15 -19.68
CA GLY A 783 -25.46 6.90 -19.60
C GLY A 783 -26.61 6.79 -20.61
N GLU A 784 -26.80 7.77 -21.49
CA GLU A 784 -27.76 7.72 -22.59
C GLU A 784 -27.06 7.45 -23.94
N SER A 785 -27.80 6.88 -24.89
CA SER A 785 -27.29 6.55 -26.23
C SER A 785 -28.18 7.10 -27.35
N ALA A 786 -27.58 7.31 -28.53
CA ALA A 786 -28.28 7.72 -29.74
C ALA A 786 -27.77 6.94 -30.97
N THR A 787 -28.50 7.01 -32.09
CA THR A 787 -28.11 6.38 -33.36
C THR A 787 -28.38 7.30 -34.54
N GLY A 788 -27.62 7.10 -35.62
CA GLY A 788 -27.75 7.87 -36.86
C GLY A 788 -26.59 8.84 -37.08
N MET A 789 -26.37 9.21 -38.35
CA MET A 789 -25.24 10.06 -38.76
C MET A 789 -25.34 11.51 -38.21
N LEU A 790 -26.57 12.01 -38.00
CA LEU A 790 -26.84 13.33 -37.43
C LEU A 790 -27.74 13.19 -36.21
N VAL A 791 -27.33 13.75 -35.06
CA VAL A 791 -28.07 13.68 -33.79
C VAL A 791 -28.13 15.06 -33.13
N ASP A 792 -29.33 15.49 -32.73
CA ASP A 792 -29.51 16.66 -31.85
C ASP A 792 -29.85 16.17 -30.43
N TYR A 793 -29.17 16.73 -29.41
CA TYR A 793 -29.34 16.33 -28.01
C TYR A 793 -29.28 17.53 -27.05
N ILE A 794 -29.89 17.40 -25.86
CA ILE A 794 -29.93 18.46 -24.84
C ILE A 794 -29.41 17.93 -23.50
N TYR A 795 -28.28 18.46 -23.02
CA TYR A 795 -27.76 18.17 -21.69
C TYR A 795 -28.39 19.07 -20.65
N ASN A 796 -29.20 18.49 -19.75
CA ASN A 796 -29.92 19.25 -18.70
C ASN A 796 -29.14 19.38 -17.39
N GLN A 797 -28.01 18.67 -17.25
CA GLN A 797 -27.17 18.68 -16.05
C GLN A 797 -25.78 19.21 -16.39
N THR A 798 -25.12 19.77 -15.39
CA THR A 798 -23.75 20.26 -15.52
C THR A 798 -22.77 19.09 -15.37
N GLY A 799 -21.63 19.18 -16.05
CA GLY A 799 -20.65 18.11 -16.14
C GLY A 799 -19.77 18.26 -17.37
N ILE A 800 -18.68 17.49 -17.38
CA ILE A 800 -17.90 17.24 -18.59
C ILE A 800 -18.38 15.91 -19.13
N PHE A 801 -18.94 15.91 -20.33
CA PHE A 801 -19.46 14.70 -20.98
C PHE A 801 -18.52 14.35 -22.13
N THR A 802 -17.98 13.13 -22.08
CA THR A 802 -17.20 12.57 -23.19
C THR A 802 -18.16 11.85 -24.11
N ILE A 803 -18.39 12.43 -25.29
CA ILE A 803 -19.22 11.82 -26.33
C ILE A 803 -18.34 10.85 -27.09
N THR A 804 -18.79 9.61 -27.23
CA THR A 804 -18.14 8.59 -28.05
C THR A 804 -19.03 8.27 -29.24
N LEU A 805 -18.53 8.52 -30.44
CA LEU A 805 -19.11 7.99 -31.67
C LEU A 805 -18.46 6.64 -31.96
N THR A 806 -19.26 5.61 -32.17
CA THR A 806 -18.84 4.35 -32.77
C THR A 806 -19.40 4.27 -34.19
N VAL A 807 -18.51 4.09 -35.17
CA VAL A 807 -18.87 3.88 -36.58
C VAL A 807 -18.54 2.46 -36.96
N SER A 808 -19.47 1.71 -37.55
CA SER A 808 -19.26 0.33 -37.96
C SER A 808 -19.68 0.07 -39.40
N ASP A 809 -18.86 -0.66 -40.15
CA ASP A 809 -19.14 -1.20 -41.48
C ASP A 809 -19.92 -2.55 -41.44
N GLY A 810 -20.29 -3.00 -40.23
CA GLY A 810 -20.93 -4.30 -39.97
C GLY A 810 -19.97 -5.45 -39.64
N VAL A 811 -18.66 -5.25 -39.75
CA VAL A 811 -17.61 -6.22 -39.39
C VAL A 811 -16.65 -5.61 -38.37
N TYR A 812 -16.13 -4.43 -38.67
CA TYR A 812 -15.26 -3.62 -37.84
C TYR A 812 -15.96 -2.35 -37.37
N SER A 813 -15.35 -1.71 -36.39
CA SER A 813 -15.76 -0.40 -35.94
C SER A 813 -14.55 0.43 -35.55
N ASP A 814 -14.71 1.74 -35.65
CA ASP A 814 -13.78 2.70 -35.10
C ASP A 814 -14.53 3.70 -34.23
N GLU A 815 -13.81 4.30 -33.30
CA GLU A 815 -14.38 5.25 -32.35
C GLU A 815 -13.68 6.60 -32.43
N ALA A 816 -14.49 7.64 -32.35
CA ALA A 816 -14.01 8.99 -32.14
C ALA A 816 -14.64 9.51 -30.86
N THR A 817 -13.86 10.25 -30.07
CA THR A 817 -14.35 10.92 -28.87
C THR A 817 -14.19 12.41 -28.98
N GLU A 818 -15.11 13.14 -28.35
CA GLU A 818 -15.00 14.58 -28.15
C GLU A 818 -15.65 14.96 -26.82
N THR A 819 -15.04 15.90 -26.11
CA THR A 819 -15.55 16.33 -24.81
C THR A 819 -16.38 17.60 -24.95
N ILE A 820 -17.54 17.62 -24.30
CA ILE A 820 -18.30 18.84 -24.10
C ILE A 820 -18.33 19.23 -22.63
N THR A 821 -18.31 20.53 -22.36
CA THR A 821 -18.39 21.07 -21.00
C THR A 821 -19.71 21.81 -20.81
N VAL A 822 -20.60 21.23 -20.01
CA VAL A 822 -21.85 21.86 -19.59
C VAL A 822 -21.64 22.43 -18.19
N PHE A 823 -21.69 23.74 -18.05
CA PHE A 823 -21.37 24.39 -16.78
C PHE A 823 -22.60 25.04 -16.15
N ASP A 824 -22.50 25.32 -14.85
CA ASP A 824 -23.38 26.26 -14.18
C ASP A 824 -22.69 27.63 -14.19
N ASP A 825 -23.42 28.67 -14.58
CA ASP A 825 -22.93 30.05 -14.55
C ASP A 825 -23.04 30.67 -13.15
N HIS A 826 -22.84 29.93 -12.05
CA HIS A 826 -22.67 30.55 -10.73
C HIS A 826 -21.19 30.90 -10.52
N PRO A 827 -20.86 32.13 -10.07
CA PRO A 827 -19.48 32.47 -9.74
C PRO A 827 -19.01 31.71 -8.50
N ILE A 828 -17.69 31.59 -8.33
CA ILE A 828 -17.07 30.99 -7.14
C ILE A 828 -16.53 32.13 -6.27
N ALA A 829 -17.01 32.18 -5.02
CA ALA A 829 -16.52 33.08 -3.99
C ALA A 829 -15.33 32.43 -3.27
N LEU A 830 -14.20 33.12 -3.24
CA LEU A 830 -12.98 32.72 -2.54
C LEU A 830 -12.32 33.96 -1.96
N PHE A 831 -11.95 33.92 -0.68
CA PHE A 831 -11.10 34.95 -0.10
C PHE A 831 -10.16 34.49 1.01
N THR A 832 -9.24 35.38 1.36
CA THR A 832 -8.34 35.24 2.52
C THR A 832 -8.44 36.46 3.43
N ALA A 833 -8.11 36.27 4.71
CA ALA A 833 -7.93 37.34 5.69
C ALA A 833 -6.48 37.31 6.20
N ASP A 834 -5.83 38.46 6.35
CA ASP A 834 -4.45 38.54 6.86
C ASP A 834 -4.34 38.17 8.34
N GLN A 835 -5.44 38.29 9.08
CA GLN A 835 -5.59 37.77 10.44
C GLN A 835 -7.05 37.42 10.73
N THR A 836 -7.27 36.36 11.51
CA THR A 836 -8.60 35.88 11.91
C THR A 836 -8.91 36.13 13.40
N SER A 837 -7.96 36.72 14.14
CA SER A 837 -8.16 37.11 15.53
C SER A 837 -7.22 38.25 15.94
N GLY A 838 -7.61 39.01 16.96
CA GLY A 838 -6.79 40.07 17.54
C GLY A 838 -7.56 40.91 18.56
N TYR A 839 -7.06 42.08 18.92
CA TYR A 839 -7.68 42.93 19.95
C TYR A 839 -8.41 44.13 19.34
N ALA A 840 -9.53 44.53 19.95
CA ALA A 840 -10.25 45.75 19.54
C ALA A 840 -9.41 47.03 19.79
N PRO A 841 -9.33 47.96 18.84
CA PRO A 841 -9.80 47.86 17.46
C PRO A 841 -8.88 46.97 16.58
N LEU A 842 -9.45 45.99 15.88
CA LEU A 842 -8.72 45.04 15.03
C LEU A 842 -8.89 45.38 13.55
N SER A 843 -7.80 45.73 12.87
CA SER A 843 -7.80 46.02 11.43
C SER A 843 -7.47 44.76 10.62
N VAL A 844 -8.41 44.21 9.86
CA VAL A 844 -8.21 43.01 9.02
C VAL A 844 -8.24 43.40 7.55
N ASN A 845 -7.27 42.93 6.77
CA ASN A 845 -7.27 43.03 5.31
C ASN A 845 -7.79 41.72 4.70
N PHE A 846 -8.74 41.86 3.79
CA PHE A 846 -9.34 40.75 3.06
C PHE A 846 -8.98 40.82 1.58
N ASP A 847 -8.63 39.66 1.02
CA ASP A 847 -8.31 39.50 -0.40
C ASP A 847 -9.22 38.44 -1.02
N GLY A 848 -10.23 38.91 -1.75
CA GLY A 848 -11.14 38.10 -2.56
C GLY A 848 -10.72 37.96 -4.02
N SER A 849 -9.53 38.39 -4.41
CA SER A 849 -9.07 38.41 -5.81
C SER A 849 -9.00 37.04 -6.48
N GLN A 850 -9.04 35.96 -5.70
CA GLN A 850 -9.09 34.58 -6.20
C GLN A 850 -10.50 34.13 -6.57
N SER A 851 -11.54 34.92 -6.27
CA SER A 851 -12.90 34.66 -6.77
C SER A 851 -12.96 34.77 -8.29
N TYR A 852 -13.72 33.90 -8.94
CA TYR A 852 -13.83 33.89 -10.40
C TYR A 852 -15.18 33.36 -10.89
N ASN A 853 -15.57 33.71 -12.12
CA ASN A 853 -16.68 33.05 -12.81
C ASN A 853 -16.12 31.88 -13.65
N PRO A 854 -16.54 30.62 -13.42
CA PRO A 854 -16.14 29.49 -14.26
C PRO A 854 -16.47 29.70 -15.75
N ALA A 855 -17.57 30.38 -16.07
CA ALA A 855 -17.95 30.72 -17.44
C ALA A 855 -17.14 31.90 -18.06
N GLY A 856 -16.23 32.49 -17.28
CA GLY A 856 -15.56 33.75 -17.60
C GLY A 856 -16.47 34.98 -17.46
N GLY A 857 -15.92 36.17 -17.69
CA GLY A 857 -16.64 37.44 -17.56
C GLY A 857 -16.43 38.17 -16.23
N GLU A 858 -17.02 39.35 -16.13
CA GLU A 858 -16.86 40.23 -14.96
C GLU A 858 -17.67 39.72 -13.76
N ILE A 859 -17.09 39.84 -12.58
CA ILE A 859 -17.72 39.55 -11.28
C ILE A 859 -17.69 40.80 -10.39
N SER A 860 -18.71 40.97 -9.55
CA SER A 860 -18.73 41.90 -8.43
C SER A 860 -18.47 41.16 -7.13
N LEU A 861 -17.73 41.79 -6.22
CA LEU A 861 -17.39 41.27 -4.90
C LEU A 861 -17.93 42.23 -3.85
N ASP A 862 -18.87 41.77 -3.05
CA ASP A 862 -19.55 42.53 -2.01
C ASP A 862 -19.36 41.86 -0.65
N TRP A 863 -18.98 42.65 0.35
CA TRP A 863 -18.58 42.18 1.68
C TRP A 863 -19.58 42.63 2.73
N ASP A 864 -19.97 41.73 3.61
CA ASP A 864 -20.64 42.01 4.89
C ASP A 864 -19.70 41.59 6.00
N PHE A 865 -19.30 42.52 6.87
CA PHE A 865 -18.34 42.20 7.94
C PHE A 865 -19.01 41.62 9.19
N GLY A 866 -20.34 41.52 9.24
CA GLY A 866 -21.06 40.96 10.38
C GLY A 866 -21.22 41.90 11.58
N ASP A 867 -20.69 43.13 11.50
CA ASP A 867 -20.85 44.20 12.49
C ASP A 867 -21.85 45.30 12.04
N GLY A 868 -22.56 45.05 10.93
CA GLY A 868 -23.49 45.99 10.30
C GLY A 868 -22.84 46.94 9.29
N THR A 869 -21.56 46.75 8.97
CA THR A 869 -20.85 47.48 7.90
C THR A 869 -20.55 46.58 6.71
N SER A 870 -20.31 47.19 5.54
CA SER A 870 -20.13 46.49 4.27
C SER A 870 -19.12 47.22 3.38
N ALA A 871 -18.48 46.49 2.46
CA ALA A 871 -17.60 47.05 1.44
C ALA A 871 -17.77 46.33 0.09
N SER A 872 -17.14 46.83 -0.96
CA SER A 872 -17.09 46.14 -2.26
C SER A 872 -15.70 46.24 -2.86
N GLY A 873 -15.25 45.20 -3.57
CA GLY A 873 -13.98 45.14 -4.27
C GLY A 873 -13.13 43.91 -3.91
N PRO A 874 -12.08 43.63 -4.70
CA PRO A 874 -11.26 42.43 -4.52
C PRO A 874 -10.30 42.52 -3.33
N LEU A 875 -9.92 43.73 -2.92
CA LEU A 875 -9.08 43.99 -1.76
C LEU A 875 -9.80 45.00 -0.88
N VAL A 876 -10.21 44.59 0.31
CA VAL A 876 -10.88 45.47 1.28
C VAL A 876 -10.19 45.39 2.63
N SER A 877 -10.25 46.47 3.39
CA SER A 877 -9.72 46.53 4.76
C SER A 877 -10.85 46.98 5.67
N HIS A 878 -11.01 46.32 6.81
CA HIS A 878 -12.05 46.63 7.78
C HIS A 878 -11.50 46.68 9.21
N ILE A 879 -12.05 47.56 10.03
CA ILE A 879 -11.67 47.72 11.43
C ILE A 879 -12.84 47.31 12.32
N TYR A 880 -12.66 46.24 13.08
CA TYR A 880 -13.60 45.82 14.11
C TYR A 880 -13.34 46.58 15.40
N GLU A 881 -14.18 47.57 15.68
CA GLU A 881 -14.03 48.49 16.83
C GLU A 881 -14.43 47.88 18.18
N ALA A 882 -15.32 46.89 18.17
CA ALA A 882 -15.86 46.28 19.39
C ALA A 882 -15.44 44.81 19.52
N ILE A 883 -15.33 44.37 20.78
CA ILE A 883 -15.07 42.97 21.15
C ILE A 883 -16.26 42.11 20.67
N GLY A 884 -15.99 40.98 20.03
CA GLY A 884 -17.02 40.08 19.51
C GLY A 884 -16.49 39.13 18.44
N ASP A 885 -17.31 38.15 18.09
CA ASP A 885 -17.08 37.26 16.96
C ASP A 885 -17.94 37.71 15.79
N TYR A 886 -17.30 38.05 14.66
CA TYR A 886 -17.97 38.58 13.48
C TYR A 886 -17.83 37.63 12.30
N TRP A 887 -18.95 37.27 11.68
CA TRP A 887 -18.94 36.51 10.44
C TRP A 887 -18.79 37.46 9.27
N THR A 888 -17.58 37.50 8.69
CA THR A 888 -17.33 38.18 7.43
C THR A 888 -17.79 37.30 6.28
N ILE A 889 -18.65 37.81 5.42
CA ILE A 889 -19.21 37.12 4.27
C ILE A 889 -18.81 37.88 3.01
N LEU A 890 -18.16 37.19 2.07
CA LEU A 890 -17.97 37.66 0.71
C LEU A 890 -19.10 37.10 -0.16
N THR A 891 -19.87 37.96 -0.81
CA THR A 891 -20.81 37.61 -1.87
C THR A 891 -20.20 37.97 -3.22
N VAL A 892 -20.10 37.00 -4.12
CA VAL A 892 -19.63 37.21 -5.49
C VAL A 892 -20.80 37.06 -6.44
N THR A 893 -21.03 38.06 -7.29
CA THR A 893 -22.13 38.05 -8.27
C THR A 893 -21.56 38.23 -9.66
N ASN A 894 -22.01 37.45 -10.64
CA ASN A 894 -21.57 37.61 -12.02
C ASN A 894 -22.49 38.55 -12.82
N ALA A 895 -22.14 38.81 -14.09
CA ALA A 895 -22.90 39.69 -14.97
C ALA A 895 -24.34 39.20 -15.29
N SER A 896 -24.64 37.91 -15.12
CA SER A 896 -26.00 37.36 -15.28
C SER A 896 -26.85 37.48 -14.02
N GLY A 897 -26.28 37.98 -12.92
CA GLY A 897 -26.99 38.22 -11.66
C GLY A 897 -27.05 37.00 -10.73
N LYS A 898 -26.32 35.93 -11.04
CA LYS A 898 -26.15 34.76 -10.17
C LYS A 898 -25.06 35.04 -9.13
N SER A 899 -25.24 34.57 -7.91
CA SER A 899 -24.35 34.87 -6.78
C SER A 899 -23.94 33.62 -5.99
N SER A 900 -22.72 33.63 -5.45
CA SER A 900 -22.19 32.67 -4.48
C SER A 900 -21.60 33.39 -3.27
N MET A 901 -21.43 32.68 -2.15
CA MET A 901 -20.91 33.25 -0.90
C MET A 901 -19.79 32.40 -0.30
N ASP A 902 -18.82 33.07 0.31
CA ASP A 902 -17.79 32.49 1.17
C ASP A 902 -17.79 33.24 2.51
N SER A 903 -17.39 32.60 3.60
CA SER A 903 -17.42 33.23 4.93
C SER A 903 -16.29 32.80 5.86
N ILE A 904 -15.81 33.73 6.69
CA ILE A 904 -14.82 33.48 7.74
C ILE A 904 -15.22 34.18 9.04
N MET A 905 -14.91 33.58 10.19
CA MET A 905 -15.13 34.19 11.50
C MET A 905 -13.90 34.99 11.93
N ILE A 906 -14.10 36.25 12.34
CA ILE A 906 -13.08 37.12 12.93
C ILE A 906 -13.34 37.29 14.42
N ALA A 907 -12.40 36.84 15.25
CA ALA A 907 -12.50 36.90 16.70
C ALA A 907 -11.78 38.14 17.27
N VAL A 908 -12.53 39.07 17.84
CA VAL A 908 -12.01 40.34 18.37
C VAL A 908 -12.10 40.33 19.89
N SER A 909 -10.96 40.37 20.55
CA SER A 909 -10.81 40.24 22.01
C SER A 909 -10.45 41.58 22.68
N GLU A 910 -10.53 41.63 24.01
CA GLU A 910 -10.08 42.79 24.80
C GLU A 910 -8.55 42.84 24.85
N LYS A 911 -7.96 44.02 24.59
CA LYS A 911 -6.50 44.23 24.67
C LYS A 911 -6.03 44.04 26.13
N PRO A 912 -5.04 43.16 26.42
CA PRO A 912 -4.51 42.98 27.77
C PRO A 912 -3.88 44.28 28.29
N ALA A 913 -3.98 44.54 29.60
CA ALA A 913 -3.35 45.69 30.23
C ALA A 913 -1.82 45.68 30.06
N PHE A 914 -1.26 46.79 29.58
CA PHE A 914 0.16 47.00 29.27
C PHE A 914 1.04 47.04 30.54
N ASP A 915 2.11 46.24 30.60
CA ASP A 915 3.08 46.19 31.73
C ASP A 915 4.54 46.19 31.22
N CYS A 916 5.15 47.37 31.07
CA CYS A 916 6.61 47.53 30.87
C CYS A 916 7.27 48.01 32.16
N THR A 917 7.26 47.19 33.20
CA THR A 917 7.78 47.57 34.53
C THR A 917 9.30 47.45 34.68
N PHE A 918 10.03 46.83 33.77
CA PHE A 918 11.50 46.67 33.84
C PHE A 918 12.01 46.15 35.20
N GLY A 919 11.22 45.27 35.86
CA GLY A 919 11.54 44.74 37.18
C GLY A 919 11.41 45.75 38.32
N THR A 920 10.63 46.82 38.14
CA THR A 920 10.33 47.80 39.18
C THR A 920 9.03 47.47 39.94
N PRO A 921 8.93 47.82 41.24
CA PRO A 921 10.01 48.33 42.08
C PRO A 921 11.11 47.29 42.34
N MET A 922 12.39 47.70 42.28
CA MET A 922 13.52 46.81 42.55
C MET A 922 13.67 46.52 44.05
N ASP A 923 14.10 45.31 44.43
CA ASP A 923 14.34 44.95 45.85
C ASP A 923 15.67 45.50 46.43
N ALA A 924 16.47 46.19 45.62
CA ALA A 924 17.77 46.73 46.00
C ALA A 924 17.93 48.22 45.60
N PRO A 925 18.85 48.97 46.25
CA PRO A 925 19.23 50.31 45.82
C PRO A 925 19.68 50.40 44.37
N LEU A 926 19.48 51.57 43.75
CA LEU A 926 19.97 51.84 42.39
C LEU A 926 21.52 51.84 42.39
N PRO A 927 22.17 51.02 41.55
CA PRO A 927 23.63 51.02 41.42
C PRO A 927 24.19 52.39 41.04
N THR A 928 25.44 52.67 41.43
CA THR A 928 26.19 53.87 40.99
C THR A 928 26.25 53.91 39.46
N THR A 929 25.78 54.99 38.85
CA THR A 929 25.92 55.22 37.40
C THR A 929 27.25 55.93 37.08
N GLY A 930 27.75 56.75 38.01
CA GLY A 930 28.75 57.78 37.65
C GLY A 930 28.16 58.79 36.68
N HIS A 931 29.00 59.65 36.08
CA HIS A 931 28.55 60.56 35.01
C HIS A 931 28.31 59.77 33.72
N THR A 932 27.05 59.67 33.31
CA THR A 932 26.60 58.93 32.13
C THR A 932 25.69 59.80 31.29
N ASP A 933 25.94 59.82 29.99
CA ASP A 933 25.11 60.48 28.98
C ASP A 933 24.41 59.40 28.13
N TYR A 934 23.11 59.62 27.88
CA TYR A 934 22.25 58.83 27.02
C TYR A 934 21.76 59.70 25.86
N GLN A 935 22.01 59.29 24.62
CA GLN A 935 21.66 60.08 23.43
C GLN A 935 20.18 59.98 23.01
N TYR A 936 19.43 59.02 23.55
CA TYR A 936 18.04 58.76 23.18
C TYR A 936 17.16 58.63 24.42
N ALA A 937 15.96 59.21 24.35
CA ALA A 937 14.91 59.08 25.35
C ALA A 937 13.68 58.47 24.67
N HIS A 938 13.31 57.26 25.09
CA HIS A 938 12.16 56.54 24.56
C HIS A 938 11.02 56.59 25.57
N VAL A 939 9.82 56.90 25.09
CA VAL A 939 8.60 56.87 25.91
C VAL A 939 7.79 55.64 25.48
N LEU A 940 7.67 54.67 26.39
CA LEU A 940 7.10 53.36 26.15
C LEU A 940 5.75 53.27 26.84
N GLY A 941 4.67 53.10 26.08
CA GLY A 941 3.30 53.13 26.60
C GLY A 941 2.55 54.41 26.25
N GLU A 942 1.31 54.52 26.71
CA GLU A 942 0.41 55.62 26.35
C GLU A 942 0.38 56.71 27.44
N GLY A 943 0.22 57.98 27.02
CA GLY A 943 0.05 59.11 27.94
C GLY A 943 1.33 59.67 28.57
N GLY A 944 2.51 59.25 28.10
CA GLY A 944 3.80 59.80 28.53
C GLY A 944 4.15 61.16 27.92
N PRO A 945 5.19 61.84 28.43
CA PRO A 945 5.66 63.13 27.92
C PRO A 945 6.20 63.02 26.49
N ASP A 946 6.07 64.09 25.71
CA ASP A 946 6.80 64.20 24.44
C ASP A 946 8.26 64.59 24.73
N LEU A 947 9.18 63.64 24.52
CA LEU A 947 10.62 63.84 24.67
C LEU A 947 11.36 63.82 23.32
N SER A 948 10.64 63.94 22.21
CA SER A 948 11.21 63.83 20.86
C SER A 948 12.28 64.89 20.54
N ASN A 949 12.24 66.03 21.22
CA ASN A 949 13.24 67.09 21.10
C ASN A 949 14.40 66.96 22.11
N VAL A 950 14.36 66.00 23.04
CA VAL A 950 15.48 65.69 23.93
C VAL A 950 16.53 64.92 23.14
N ARG A 951 17.70 65.53 22.96
CA ARG A 951 18.83 64.90 22.27
C ARG A 951 19.84 64.24 23.21
N LYS A 952 19.75 64.54 24.51
CA LYS A 952 20.63 63.93 25.51
C LYS A 952 20.03 63.99 26.90
N PHE A 953 20.10 62.88 27.62
CA PHE A 953 19.86 62.80 29.05
C PHE A 953 21.17 62.50 29.79
N SER A 954 21.52 63.32 30.76
CA SER A 954 22.74 63.16 31.57
C SER A 954 22.36 62.85 33.01
N ILE A 955 23.00 61.85 33.63
CA ILE A 955 22.89 61.55 35.05
C ILE A 955 24.27 61.34 35.68
N ASN A 956 24.46 61.83 36.90
CA ASN A 956 25.64 61.56 37.72
C ASN A 956 25.24 61.14 39.13
N TRP A 957 24.98 59.84 39.30
CA TRP A 957 24.55 59.24 40.57
C TRP A 957 25.64 58.34 41.18
N GLY A 958 25.87 58.48 42.48
CA GLY A 958 26.77 57.62 43.26
C GLY A 958 26.13 57.08 44.53
N LEU A 959 25.99 55.75 44.61
CA LEU A 959 25.35 55.04 45.72
C LEU A 959 26.12 55.22 47.04
N GLU A 960 27.44 55.09 47.02
CA GLU A 960 28.29 55.18 48.23
C GLU A 960 28.21 56.55 48.92
N ASN A 961 27.99 57.61 48.15
CA ASN A 961 27.91 58.99 48.66
C ASN A 961 26.47 59.50 48.79
N ASN A 962 25.47 58.66 48.46
CA ASN A 962 24.06 59.05 48.33
C ASN A 962 23.86 60.36 47.53
N GLY A 963 24.66 60.55 46.48
CA GLY A 963 24.81 61.85 45.79
C GLY A 963 24.33 61.82 44.35
N LEU A 964 23.31 62.63 44.03
CA LEU A 964 22.89 62.95 42.67
C LEU A 964 23.51 64.29 42.23
N TRP A 965 24.68 64.22 41.60
CA TRP A 965 25.49 65.37 41.22
C TRP A 965 25.06 66.00 39.89
N GLN A 966 24.34 65.26 39.04
CA GLN A 966 23.77 65.77 37.80
C GLN A 966 22.54 64.94 37.40
N MET A 967 21.50 65.60 36.90
CA MET A 967 20.39 65.00 36.19
C MET A 967 19.81 66.09 35.28
N ALA A 968 19.95 65.96 33.97
CA ALA A 968 19.61 67.05 33.05
C ALA A 968 19.23 66.56 31.65
N PHE A 969 18.46 67.37 30.92
CA PHE A 969 18.21 67.20 29.49
C PHE A 969 18.87 68.29 28.66
N ASP A 970 19.44 67.90 27.53
CA ASP A 970 19.75 68.81 26.42
C ASP A 970 18.66 68.66 25.35
N THR A 971 18.07 69.77 24.91
CA THR A 971 17.11 69.78 23.80
C THR A 971 17.79 70.15 22.48
N ASN A 972 17.18 69.81 21.35
CA ASN A 972 17.70 70.11 20.00
C ASN A 972 17.11 71.38 19.38
N ASP A 973 16.04 71.94 19.96
CA ASP A 973 15.29 73.09 19.43
C ASP A 973 15.16 74.26 20.44
N GLY A 974 15.63 74.07 21.67
CA GLY A 974 15.59 75.09 22.72
C GLY A 974 14.21 75.34 23.31
N ASN A 975 13.26 74.39 23.17
CA ASN A 975 11.91 74.50 23.72
C ASN A 975 11.58 73.32 24.65
N PRO A 976 11.58 73.47 25.99
CA PRO A 976 11.47 74.73 26.72
C PRO A 976 12.78 75.51 26.89
N ASP A 977 13.93 74.84 27.04
CA ASP A 977 15.26 75.45 27.13
C ASP A 977 16.33 74.51 26.56
N TRP A 978 17.46 75.04 26.10
CA TRP A 978 18.56 74.24 25.53
C TRP A 978 19.21 73.26 26.53
N TYR A 979 19.16 73.59 27.83
CA TYR A 979 19.66 72.79 28.93
C TYR A 979 18.68 72.89 30.10
N ILE A 980 18.17 71.76 30.56
CA ILE A 980 17.17 71.68 31.64
C ILE A 980 17.80 70.92 32.81
N ASP A 981 18.12 71.59 33.93
CA ASP A 981 18.64 70.94 35.14
C ASP A 981 17.50 70.37 36.00
N LEU A 982 17.23 69.08 35.83
CA LEU A 982 16.15 68.36 36.51
C LEU A 982 16.42 68.15 38.00
N ARG A 983 17.66 68.32 38.49
CA ARG A 983 17.93 68.15 39.93
C ARG A 983 17.23 69.19 40.78
N SER A 984 17.02 70.38 40.22
CA SER A 984 16.36 71.48 40.92
C SER A 984 14.87 71.20 41.17
N SER A 985 14.26 70.31 40.37
CA SER A 985 12.88 69.86 40.47
C SER A 985 12.73 68.41 41.00
N ALA A 986 13.83 67.73 41.32
CA ALA A 986 13.83 66.32 41.73
C ALA A 986 13.86 66.13 43.25
N SER A 987 13.10 65.15 43.74
CA SER A 987 13.29 64.50 45.04
C SER A 987 13.46 62.99 44.84
N TRP A 988 14.43 62.36 45.51
CA TRP A 988 14.80 60.97 45.21
C TRP A 988 15.14 60.15 46.47
N SER A 989 14.93 58.84 46.38
CA SER A 989 15.42 57.84 47.34
C SER A 989 16.02 56.65 46.58
N LEU A 990 17.11 56.90 45.86
CA LEU A 990 17.79 55.91 45.00
C LEU A 990 18.69 54.94 45.79
N ASN A 991 19.02 55.25 47.04
CA ASN A 991 19.93 54.47 47.88
C ASN A 991 19.22 53.42 48.78
N THR A 992 17.93 53.18 48.56
CA THR A 992 17.11 52.20 49.30
C THR A 992 16.49 51.18 48.35
N ALA A 993 15.99 50.05 48.88
CA ALA A 993 15.07 49.20 48.13
C ALA A 993 13.88 50.03 47.61
N SER A 994 13.34 49.60 46.48
CA SER A 994 12.34 50.32 45.69
C SER A 994 12.80 51.75 45.32
N PRO A 995 13.95 51.87 44.62
CA PRO A 995 14.50 53.18 44.25
C PRO A 995 13.50 53.96 43.40
N GLN A 996 13.36 55.24 43.75
CA GLN A 996 12.33 56.11 43.18
C GLN A 996 12.84 57.55 43.07
N ILE A 997 12.25 58.27 42.13
CA ILE A 997 12.46 59.70 41.92
C ILE A 997 11.13 60.37 41.59
N SER A 998 10.93 61.57 42.10
CA SER A 998 9.72 62.37 41.87
C SER A 998 10.13 63.75 41.38
N PHE A 999 9.42 64.25 40.37
CA PHE A 999 9.67 65.57 39.78
C PHE A 999 8.47 66.49 39.97
N ASP A 1000 8.74 67.72 40.41
CA ASP A 1000 7.75 68.81 40.50
C ASP A 1000 8.37 70.11 39.99
N GLY A 1001 7.77 70.69 38.94
CA GLY A 1001 8.22 71.93 38.33
C GLY A 1001 9.39 71.78 37.35
N SER A 1002 9.49 70.66 36.61
CA SER A 1002 10.53 70.49 35.57
C SER A 1002 10.35 71.40 34.36
N GLY A 1003 9.12 71.90 34.14
CA GLY A 1003 8.77 72.70 32.97
C GLY A 1003 8.52 71.88 31.70
N ILE A 1004 8.53 70.54 31.78
CA ILE A 1004 8.29 69.63 30.66
C ILE A 1004 6.87 69.04 30.79
N SER A 1005 6.05 69.24 29.76
CA SER A 1005 4.65 68.80 29.77
C SER A 1005 4.55 67.28 29.87
N GLY A 1006 3.80 66.77 30.85
CA GLY A 1006 3.61 65.34 31.08
C GLY A 1006 4.77 64.62 31.77
N PHE A 1007 5.87 65.30 32.12
CA PHE A 1007 7.04 64.68 32.75
C PHE A 1007 7.01 64.72 34.28
N ASP A 1008 6.41 65.75 34.90
CA ASP A 1008 6.32 65.85 36.36
C ASP A 1008 5.44 64.72 36.93
N GLY A 1009 5.93 64.04 37.96
CA GLY A 1009 5.29 62.84 38.51
C GLY A 1009 6.23 61.96 39.32
N ASP A 1010 5.69 60.86 39.84
CA ASP A 1010 6.42 59.85 40.62
C ASP A 1010 6.84 58.67 39.74
N TYR A 1011 8.12 58.29 39.86
CA TYR A 1011 8.71 57.20 39.08
C TYR A 1011 9.41 56.18 39.96
N TRP A 1012 9.25 54.89 39.66
CA TRP A 1012 10.23 53.88 40.04
C TRP A 1012 11.43 53.96 39.11
N VAL A 1013 12.63 53.67 39.61
CA VAL A 1013 13.87 53.79 38.82
C VAL A 1013 14.56 52.43 38.73
N ALA A 1014 15.07 52.07 37.57
CA ALA A 1014 15.87 50.87 37.37
C ALA A 1014 17.04 51.08 36.41
N MET A 1015 17.95 50.10 36.38
CA MET A 1015 18.97 49.96 35.33
C MET A 1015 18.68 48.69 34.53
N ASP A 1016 18.58 48.81 33.21
CA ASP A 1016 18.44 47.68 32.29
C ASP A 1016 19.64 47.64 31.33
N GLN A 1017 20.51 46.65 31.46
CA GLN A 1017 21.70 46.47 30.61
C GLN A 1017 22.59 47.72 30.46
N GLY A 1018 22.64 48.58 31.49
CA GLY A 1018 23.40 49.82 31.46
C GLY A 1018 22.61 51.05 30.97
N ASN A 1019 21.34 50.90 30.63
CA ASN A 1019 20.40 51.97 30.33
C ASN A 1019 19.62 52.39 31.58
N PHE A 1020 19.22 53.66 31.65
CA PHE A 1020 18.49 54.22 32.79
C PHE A 1020 16.99 54.22 32.51
N VAL A 1021 16.20 53.71 33.46
CA VAL A 1021 14.76 53.52 33.27
C VAL A 1021 13.98 54.21 34.39
N MET A 1022 12.91 54.91 34.02
CA MET A 1022 11.94 55.49 34.94
C MET A 1022 10.52 55.00 34.60
N VAL A 1023 9.91 54.24 35.49
CA VAL A 1023 8.56 53.67 35.30
C VAL A 1023 7.56 54.53 36.07
N ALA A 1024 6.58 55.12 35.37
CA ALA A 1024 5.59 55.99 36.00
C ALA A 1024 4.70 55.17 36.94
N LYS A 1025 4.49 55.66 38.17
CA LYS A 1025 3.74 54.89 39.18
C LYS A 1025 2.24 54.89 38.98
N ASN A 1026 1.73 55.98 38.40
CA ASN A 1026 0.30 56.26 38.31
C ASN A 1026 -0.16 56.48 36.86
N ALA A 1027 0.65 56.07 35.87
CA ALA A 1027 0.36 56.20 34.45
C ALA A 1027 0.99 55.02 33.69
N PRO A 1028 0.38 54.55 32.58
CA PRO A 1028 0.81 53.35 31.87
C PRO A 1028 1.95 53.62 30.88
N TYR A 1029 3.02 54.28 31.35
CA TYR A 1029 4.23 54.51 30.54
C TYR A 1029 5.53 54.38 31.34
N SER A 1030 6.60 54.07 30.61
CA SER A 1030 7.98 54.02 31.10
C SER A 1030 8.89 54.88 30.21
N LEU A 1031 9.80 55.63 30.83
CA LEU A 1031 10.84 56.39 30.14
C LEU A 1031 12.12 55.58 30.14
N TYR A 1032 12.66 55.33 28.96
CA TYR A 1032 13.85 54.50 28.77
C TYR A 1032 14.95 55.31 28.09
N PHE A 1033 16.03 55.59 28.80
CA PHE A 1033 17.14 56.39 28.33
C PHE A 1033 18.31 55.50 27.93
N SER A 1034 18.69 55.59 26.64
CA SER A 1034 19.70 54.70 26.04
C SER A 1034 20.64 55.45 25.11
N ASN A 1035 21.77 54.82 24.77
CA ASN A 1035 22.64 55.24 23.67
C ASN A 1035 22.28 54.57 22.34
N GLU A 1036 21.27 53.69 22.34
CA GLU A 1036 20.72 53.06 21.13
C GLU A 1036 19.47 53.81 20.64
N ALA A 1037 19.40 54.02 19.32
CA ALA A 1037 18.31 54.76 18.68
C ALA A 1037 16.99 53.98 18.61
N ILE A 1038 17.04 52.67 18.84
CA ILE A 1038 15.89 51.78 18.76
C ILE A 1038 15.32 51.60 20.17
N ALA A 1039 14.03 51.88 20.35
CA ALA A 1039 13.33 51.64 21.61
C ALA A 1039 13.34 50.13 21.95
N PRO A 1040 13.46 49.75 23.24
CA PRO A 1040 13.40 48.35 23.62
C PRO A 1040 12.00 47.78 23.36
N ASP A 1041 11.95 46.58 22.79
CA ASP A 1041 10.70 45.83 22.65
C ASP A 1041 10.26 45.30 24.03
N CYS A 1042 9.16 45.85 24.54
CA CYS A 1042 8.61 45.47 25.84
C CYS A 1042 8.14 44.02 25.92
N GLU A 1043 7.65 43.43 24.83
CA GLU A 1043 7.24 42.03 24.81
C GLU A 1043 8.47 41.11 24.82
N ALA A 1044 9.52 41.47 24.07
CA ALA A 1044 10.80 40.73 24.10
C ALA A 1044 11.56 40.89 25.44
N GLN A 1045 11.41 42.01 26.15
CA GLN A 1045 12.04 42.23 27.46
C GLN A 1045 11.30 41.52 28.60
N ASN A 1046 9.97 41.47 28.58
CA ASN A 1046 9.20 40.62 29.49
C ASN A 1046 9.49 39.12 29.26
N GLN A 1047 9.93 38.74 28.05
CA GLN A 1047 10.44 37.40 27.75
C GLN A 1047 11.92 37.17 28.16
N ARG A 1048 12.74 38.22 28.36
CA ARG A 1048 14.13 38.12 28.86
C ARG A 1048 14.22 37.91 30.38
N LEU A 1049 13.20 38.32 31.13
CA LEU A 1049 13.08 38.07 32.57
C LEU A 1049 12.69 36.61 32.90
N LEU A 1050 12.50 35.75 31.89
CA LEU A 1050 12.18 34.32 32.02
C LEU A 1050 13.36 33.39 31.68
N ALA A 1051 14.61 33.86 31.75
CA ALA A 1051 15.80 32.99 31.57
C ALA A 1051 16.22 32.34 32.90
N THR A 1052 15.84 31.08 33.16
CA THR A 1052 16.01 30.47 34.49
C THR A 1052 17.20 29.52 34.67
N GLU A 1053 17.96 29.07 33.64
CA GLU A 1053 19.09 28.15 33.88
C GLU A 1053 20.38 28.51 33.12
N ILE A 1054 21.44 28.81 33.88
CA ILE A 1054 22.84 28.85 33.44
C ILE A 1054 23.53 27.66 34.10
N VAL A 1055 23.87 26.63 33.32
CA VAL A 1055 24.72 25.52 33.79
C VAL A 1055 25.94 25.47 32.87
N GLY A 1056 27.13 25.73 33.43
CA GLY A 1056 28.44 25.59 32.78
C GLY A 1056 28.75 26.44 31.51
N GLY A 1057 27.82 27.30 31.08
CA GLY A 1057 28.06 28.38 30.11
C GLY A 1057 27.16 28.33 28.87
N ALA A 1058 26.42 27.25 28.67
CA ALA A 1058 25.35 27.18 27.66
C ALA A 1058 24.02 27.77 28.18
N ARG A 1059 23.18 28.27 27.26
CA ARG A 1059 21.85 28.84 27.54
C ARG A 1059 20.81 28.34 26.55
N VAL A 1060 19.58 28.10 27.02
CA VAL A 1060 18.42 27.79 26.16
C VAL A 1060 17.46 28.97 26.17
N LEU A 1061 17.11 29.50 24.99
CA LEU A 1061 16.33 30.73 24.86
C LEU A 1061 15.29 30.61 23.72
N PRO A 1062 14.00 30.98 23.92
CA PRO A 1062 13.34 31.13 25.21
C PRO A 1062 13.10 29.75 25.86
N ASN A 1063 12.99 29.74 27.19
CA ASN A 1063 12.70 28.53 27.96
C ASN A 1063 11.92 28.91 29.24
N PRO A 1064 10.59 28.74 29.28
CA PRO A 1064 9.78 28.00 28.31
C PRO A 1064 9.67 28.63 26.90
N THR A 1065 9.43 27.80 25.87
CA THR A 1065 9.15 28.22 24.49
C THR A 1065 7.76 27.78 24.02
N LYS A 1066 7.05 28.54 23.18
CA LYS A 1066 5.78 28.11 22.54
C LYS A 1066 5.97 27.51 21.14
N SER A 1067 7.12 27.75 20.50
CA SER A 1067 7.37 27.33 19.11
C SER A 1067 8.72 26.65 19.02
N GLN A 1068 9.80 27.38 19.22
CA GLN A 1068 11.18 26.92 19.04
C GLN A 1068 12.09 27.44 20.14
N PHE A 1069 13.15 26.71 20.46
CA PHE A 1069 14.20 27.17 21.37
C PHE A 1069 15.57 27.13 20.71
N TYR A 1070 16.43 28.03 21.17
CA TYR A 1070 17.79 28.21 20.68
C TYR A 1070 18.79 27.82 21.76
N LEU A 1071 19.82 27.09 21.35
CA LEU A 1071 20.95 26.73 22.19
C LEU A 1071 22.11 27.68 21.92
N GLN A 1072 22.38 28.57 22.85
CA GLN A 1072 23.56 29.42 22.83
C GLN A 1072 24.71 28.72 23.57
N LEU A 1073 25.79 28.41 22.86
CA LEU A 1073 26.98 27.75 23.43
C LEU A 1073 28.10 28.77 23.75
N PRO A 1074 29.02 28.46 24.69
CA PRO A 1074 30.22 29.25 24.91
C PRO A 1074 31.08 29.38 23.65
N ALA A 1075 31.79 30.50 23.49
CA ALA A 1075 32.70 30.71 22.37
C ALA A 1075 33.76 29.59 22.27
N GLY A 1076 33.94 29.03 21.07
CA GLY A 1076 34.86 27.92 20.79
C GLY A 1076 34.26 26.52 21.00
N LYS A 1077 32.96 26.40 21.28
CA LYS A 1077 32.23 25.14 21.47
C LYS A 1077 31.11 24.91 20.45
N GLU A 1078 31.14 25.61 19.33
CA GLU A 1078 30.06 25.63 18.32
C GLU A 1078 29.85 24.29 17.59
N LYS A 1079 30.75 23.32 17.77
CA LYS A 1079 30.67 21.94 17.23
C LYS A 1079 30.28 20.88 18.26
N ALA A 1080 29.81 21.28 19.45
CA ALA A 1080 29.36 20.33 20.46
C ALA A 1080 28.16 19.51 19.96
N GLU A 1081 28.12 18.22 20.28
CA GLU A 1081 26.98 17.36 19.98
C GLU A 1081 25.86 17.65 20.96
N SER A 1082 24.62 17.75 20.48
CA SER A 1082 23.45 18.07 21.30
C SER A 1082 22.36 17.04 21.12
N GLN A 1083 21.89 16.49 22.24
CA GLN A 1083 20.91 15.40 22.31
C GLN A 1083 19.75 15.87 23.19
N LEU A 1084 18.54 15.86 22.65
CA LEU A 1084 17.33 16.22 23.39
C LEU A 1084 16.67 14.93 23.89
N PHE A 1085 16.33 14.88 25.17
CA PHE A 1085 15.64 13.77 25.81
C PHE A 1085 14.32 14.24 26.42
N THR A 1086 13.35 13.36 26.56
CA THR A 1086 12.21 13.55 27.47
C THR A 1086 12.67 13.41 28.93
N ILE A 1087 11.85 13.83 29.90
CA ILE A 1087 12.19 13.71 31.33
C ILE A 1087 12.35 12.25 31.81
N ASP A 1088 11.70 11.30 31.14
CA ASP A 1088 11.86 9.85 31.37
C ASP A 1088 13.08 9.24 30.66
N GLY A 1089 13.89 10.06 29.97
CA GLY A 1089 15.20 9.67 29.43
C GLY A 1089 15.19 9.12 28.00
N ARG A 1090 14.07 9.20 27.26
CA ARG A 1090 14.01 8.80 25.84
C ARG A 1090 14.59 9.90 24.96
N MET A 1091 15.45 9.55 24.00
CA MET A 1091 16.06 10.52 23.09
C MET A 1091 15.07 10.93 22.00
N VAL A 1092 14.76 12.22 21.91
CA VAL A 1092 13.81 12.81 20.96
C VAL A 1092 14.52 13.30 19.70
N LYS A 1093 15.77 13.78 19.82
CA LYS A 1093 16.56 14.29 18.70
C LYS A 1093 18.06 14.25 19.00
N ASN A 1094 18.88 13.92 18.01
CA ASN A 1094 20.34 14.11 18.05
C ASN A 1094 20.79 14.94 16.84
N GLN A 1095 21.55 16.01 17.07
CA GLN A 1095 22.09 16.82 15.98
C GLN A 1095 23.31 17.66 16.41
N VAL A 1096 24.06 18.13 15.42
CA VAL A 1096 25.01 19.23 15.53
C VAL A 1096 24.32 20.51 15.04
N GLY A 1097 23.80 21.34 15.95
CA GLY A 1097 23.06 22.56 15.61
C GLY A 1097 22.54 23.34 16.82
N GLN A 1098 22.21 24.62 16.62
CA GLN A 1098 21.85 25.57 17.69
C GLN A 1098 20.34 25.91 17.77
N GLN A 1099 19.48 25.27 16.97
CA GLN A 1099 18.03 25.55 16.92
C GLN A 1099 17.22 24.26 16.96
N PHE A 1100 16.16 24.26 17.77
CA PHE A 1100 15.22 23.15 17.95
C PHE A 1100 13.79 23.67 17.70
N GLY A 1101 13.05 23.01 16.80
CA GLY A 1101 11.92 23.59 16.06
C GLY A 1101 10.50 23.29 16.59
N ALA A 1102 9.52 23.78 15.81
CA ALA A 1102 8.08 23.88 16.10
C ALA A 1102 7.29 22.58 16.30
N LYS A 1103 7.86 21.42 15.93
CA LYS A 1103 7.21 20.09 15.97
C LYS A 1103 7.46 19.30 17.26
N LEU A 1104 8.00 19.92 18.31
CA LEU A 1104 8.09 19.29 19.63
C LEU A 1104 6.73 19.45 20.35
N PRO A 1105 6.14 18.37 20.88
CA PRO A 1105 4.96 18.47 21.75
C PRO A 1105 5.20 19.40 22.95
N ALA A 1106 4.12 19.91 23.53
CA ALA A 1106 4.22 20.61 24.82
C ALA A 1106 4.75 19.62 25.88
N GLY A 1107 5.77 20.02 26.64
CA GLY A 1107 6.43 19.13 27.57
C GLY A 1107 7.74 19.64 28.17
N ILE A 1108 8.27 18.87 29.11
CA ILE A 1108 9.58 19.09 29.74
C ILE A 1108 10.60 18.11 29.15
N TYR A 1109 11.70 18.66 28.66
CA TYR A 1109 12.80 17.95 28.03
C TYR A 1109 14.12 18.19 28.78
N LEU A 1110 15.08 17.29 28.58
CA LEU A 1110 16.46 17.38 29.04
C LEU A 1110 17.38 17.46 27.81
N LEU A 1111 18.00 18.61 27.58
CA LEU A 1111 18.96 18.82 26.51
C LEU A 1111 20.38 18.53 27.03
N ARG A 1112 20.97 17.42 26.60
CA ARG A 1112 22.35 17.05 26.89
C ARG A 1112 23.29 17.61 25.82
N ILE A 1113 24.37 18.24 26.25
CA ILE A 1113 25.40 18.84 25.40
C ILE A 1113 26.72 18.12 25.68
N ASN A 1114 27.40 17.63 24.65
CA ASN A 1114 28.69 16.97 24.78
C ASN A 1114 29.78 17.78 24.07
N TYR A 1115 30.74 18.28 24.83
CA TYR A 1115 31.80 19.16 24.32
C TYR A 1115 33.02 18.40 23.73
N GLY A 1116 32.92 17.07 23.57
CA GLY A 1116 33.91 16.22 22.89
C GLY A 1116 35.19 15.90 23.69
N ASN A 1117 35.39 16.52 24.85
CA ASN A 1117 36.53 16.31 25.76
C ASN A 1117 36.15 15.48 27.01
N GLY A 1118 34.98 14.82 26.99
CA GLY A 1118 34.42 14.10 28.15
C GLY A 1118 33.68 14.99 29.14
N SER A 1119 33.60 16.31 28.92
CA SER A 1119 32.70 17.21 29.67
C SER A 1119 31.39 17.42 28.91
N GLY A 1120 30.28 17.43 29.64
CA GLY A 1120 28.96 17.67 29.09
C GLY A 1120 28.01 18.31 30.10
N GLU A 1121 27.00 18.99 29.59
CA GLU A 1121 25.99 19.70 30.36
C GLU A 1121 24.61 19.11 30.07
N THR A 1122 23.67 19.28 30.98
CA THR A 1122 22.26 18.92 30.75
C THR A 1122 21.40 20.09 31.21
N LEU A 1123 20.58 20.61 30.30
CA LEU A 1123 19.71 21.76 30.52
C LEU A 1123 18.26 21.30 30.45
N LYS A 1124 17.42 21.78 31.35
CA LYS A 1124 15.97 21.53 31.27
C LYS A 1124 15.38 22.46 30.21
N VAL A 1125 14.53 21.95 29.32
CA VAL A 1125 13.80 22.75 28.33
C VAL A 1125 12.31 22.52 28.50
N ILE A 1126 11.52 23.59 28.46
CA ILE A 1126 10.08 23.57 28.63
C ILE A 1126 9.47 24.11 27.34
N LYS A 1127 8.65 23.30 26.67
CA LYS A 1127 7.83 23.70 25.53
C LYS A 1127 6.39 23.81 26.02
N GLN A 1128 5.82 25.02 25.96
CA GLN A 1128 4.45 25.35 26.35
C GLN A 1128 3.46 24.99 25.25
#